data_AF-A0A1V9HL69-F1
#
_entry.id   AF-A0A1V9HL69-F1
#
_cell.length_a   1.000
_cell.length_b   1.000
_cell.length_c   1.000
_cell.angle_alpha   90.00
_cell.angle_beta   90.00
_cell.angle_gamma   90.00
#
_symmetry.space_group_name_H-M   'P 1'
#
loop_
_entity.id
_entity.type
_entity.pdbx_description
1 polymer ?
#
loop_
_entity_poly.entity_id
_entity_poly.type
_entity_poly.pdbx_seq_one_letter_code
_entity_poly.pdbx_strand_id
1 'polypeptide(L)'
;MTMPVRARWRALPRLLRWPLSALIALYASYLLLGNLLLNTPLGPAALNRSPDKFTMQWGPALIWWPGRVVLWDVDLQGHSARTNWSVGAQRMSGQIRLLPLLHRQLLVPELHARGVRGGLQAAVATPGTVAMRAPAAMQSPRAAVAAAKGIAETPAASANSGASTATPNVEHTATPPPEQSLRITTTTNAKPATPANRTPQSAKRADAQARTPRSSTAWTLQFDRIVAEQVQAVSLRQLHIEGQGQLQLGLFKQLRGGPMELFPSRAVFESARVRWGQDEVMRNGQLRIEASIARHAPDQARASAVLQLTEALIAVHGDTAALNITRHAQGRHTLATRAGKGRADGELRWIRGALQPGSQLQWRAPLHDSTRVPAALLGELTAQLQIDQNLRLKVSMPEPADAGLTLDADIRVQGRQLPVHSMRSLLPRTSGHARLHWQLSSLSWIAALFPDVDWLTLEGEGLVDADLRIDRGQLAAGSRLQVPHVQAQVGVMGHAITGQASADLRVDADASGQLLPALALQMQQFSIAHTDAPTRPFVQGRDLRLDLRTRADAHNLSSLRDATRAHLVFADARVPDLRAYNRYLPQQQLRFDGGSGVLSGDLQIEPGGRIGKGGVRIAARAARLQFAGLALRGDVDADLRLQRGDLRAEQFSLDASSIQLRNVGFTGPDGQHRDGWWARIVLDDARMQWRQPVGVDGRVHIQVRDLAFLVALYARDRSIPNWMLRLVDAGQAQLTARAHWQGETVIVDRLQARNERFQVDARLRLQGTQRSGSLLARWGLLSAAVGLRGDTPEWHLRGAPEWYRAQPDLLR
;
A
#
# COMPACT_ATOMS: atom_id res chain seq x y z
N MET A 1 52.83 -53.16 -52.40
CA MET A 1 53.78 -52.41 -51.56
C MET A 1 53.24 -51.01 -51.29
N THR A 2 52.70 -50.79 -50.10
CA THR A 2 52.21 -49.49 -49.63
C THR A 2 53.41 -48.59 -49.33
N MET A 3 53.66 -47.57 -50.16
CA MET A 3 54.73 -46.60 -49.92
C MET A 3 54.59 -45.98 -48.52
N PRO A 4 55.65 -45.93 -47.71
CA PRO A 4 55.60 -45.31 -46.39
C PRO A 4 55.28 -43.82 -46.53
N VAL A 5 54.48 -43.27 -45.62
CA VAL A 5 54.02 -41.87 -45.63
C VAL A 5 55.18 -40.88 -45.84
N ARG A 6 56.37 -41.19 -45.29
CA ARG A 6 57.60 -40.41 -45.47
C ARG A 6 58.08 -40.30 -46.93
N ALA A 7 57.84 -41.32 -47.76
CA ALA A 7 58.23 -41.33 -49.18
C ALA A 7 57.30 -40.47 -50.04
N ARG A 8 55.99 -40.46 -49.76
CA ARG A 8 55.01 -39.58 -50.45
C ARG A 8 55.24 -38.10 -50.14
N TRP A 9 55.64 -37.76 -48.91
CA TRP A 9 56.02 -36.40 -48.52
C TRP A 9 57.29 -35.88 -49.21
N ARG A 10 58.19 -36.80 -49.63
CA ARG A 10 59.42 -36.47 -50.36
C ARG A 10 59.23 -36.33 -51.88
N ALA A 11 58.03 -36.55 -52.40
CA ALA A 11 57.69 -36.32 -53.82
C ALA A 11 57.06 -34.93 -54.09
N LEU A 12 56.59 -34.22 -53.07
CA LEU A 12 56.06 -32.85 -53.22
C LEU A 12 57.17 -31.81 -53.47
N PRO A 13 57.00 -30.79 -54.33
CA PRO A 13 58.01 -29.75 -54.53
C PRO A 13 58.34 -29.01 -53.21
N ARG A 14 59.62 -28.69 -52.97
CA ARG A 14 60.10 -28.06 -51.72
C ARG A 14 59.35 -26.77 -51.36
N LEU A 15 58.91 -26.01 -52.37
CA LEU A 15 58.10 -24.79 -52.24
C LEU A 15 56.73 -25.01 -51.58
N LEU A 16 56.15 -26.21 -51.67
CA LEU A 16 54.84 -26.52 -51.06
C LEU A 16 54.97 -27.15 -49.66
N ARG A 17 56.13 -27.74 -49.34
CA ARG A 17 56.34 -28.44 -48.06
C ARG A 17 56.46 -27.49 -46.88
N TRP A 18 57.18 -26.38 -47.04
CA TRP A 18 57.34 -25.38 -45.99
C TRP A 18 56.02 -24.73 -45.57
N PRO A 19 55.17 -24.22 -46.49
CA PRO A 19 53.88 -23.65 -46.10
C PRO A 19 52.93 -24.70 -45.53
N LEU A 20 52.93 -25.93 -46.05
CA LEU A 20 52.09 -27.01 -45.52
C LEU A 20 52.53 -27.44 -44.11
N SER A 21 53.83 -27.60 -43.88
CA SER A 21 54.39 -27.90 -42.55
C SER A 21 54.17 -26.75 -41.56
N ALA A 22 54.32 -25.50 -41.98
CA ALA A 22 54.02 -24.33 -41.16
C ALA A 22 52.54 -24.29 -40.77
N LEU A 23 51.64 -24.60 -41.70
CA LEU A 23 50.20 -24.66 -41.46
C LEU A 23 49.83 -25.80 -40.50
N ILE A 24 50.42 -26.99 -40.67
CA ILE A 24 50.22 -28.13 -39.76
C ILE A 24 50.80 -27.83 -38.37
N ALA A 25 51.97 -27.23 -38.27
CA ALA A 25 52.58 -26.84 -37.01
C ALA A 25 51.75 -25.75 -36.30
N LEU A 26 51.25 -24.75 -37.04
CA LEU A 26 50.34 -23.73 -36.53
C LEU A 26 49.04 -24.37 -36.01
N TYR A 27 48.48 -25.31 -36.75
CA TYR A 27 47.27 -26.04 -36.35
C TYR A 27 47.50 -26.93 -35.12
N ALA A 28 48.60 -27.68 -35.09
CA ALA A 28 48.97 -28.51 -33.96
C ALA A 28 49.27 -27.67 -32.71
N SER A 29 49.93 -26.53 -32.87
CA SER A 29 50.17 -25.54 -31.81
C SER A 29 48.85 -24.96 -31.30
N TYR A 30 47.93 -24.60 -32.20
CA TYR A 30 46.58 -24.17 -31.83
C TYR A 30 45.83 -25.23 -31.01
N LEU A 31 45.85 -26.49 -31.43
CA LEU A 31 45.22 -27.58 -30.69
C LEU A 31 45.88 -27.78 -29.32
N LEU A 32 47.21 -27.78 -29.25
CA LEU A 32 47.93 -27.98 -28.00
C LEU A 32 47.68 -26.84 -27.02
N LEU A 33 47.83 -25.58 -27.47
CA LEU A 33 47.57 -24.40 -26.65
C LEU A 33 46.10 -24.30 -26.25
N GLY A 34 45.17 -24.59 -27.16
CA GLY A 34 43.74 -24.56 -26.89
C GLY A 34 43.31 -25.60 -25.85
N ASN A 35 43.77 -26.85 -25.98
CA ASN A 35 43.47 -27.90 -25.01
C ASN A 35 44.19 -27.69 -23.67
N LEU A 36 45.42 -27.15 -23.69
CA LEU A 36 46.14 -26.79 -22.46
C LEU A 36 45.45 -25.63 -21.75
N LEU A 37 45.01 -24.60 -22.46
CA LEU A 37 44.22 -23.50 -21.88
C LEU A 37 42.91 -24.00 -21.25
N LEU A 38 42.18 -24.89 -21.93
CA LEU A 38 40.88 -25.37 -21.46
C LEU A 38 40.95 -26.36 -20.29
N ASN A 39 42.00 -27.18 -20.19
CA ASN A 39 42.15 -28.20 -19.14
C ASN A 39 43.08 -27.76 -17.99
N THR A 40 43.57 -26.52 -18.00
CA THR A 40 44.36 -25.94 -16.91
C THR A 40 43.57 -24.83 -16.20
N PRO A 41 43.99 -24.41 -14.99
CA PRO A 41 43.36 -23.29 -14.28
C PRO A 41 43.34 -21.96 -15.06
N LEU A 42 44.15 -21.85 -16.11
CA LEU A 42 44.19 -20.68 -17.01
C LEU A 42 42.85 -20.45 -17.74
N GLY A 43 42.13 -21.53 -18.09
CA GLY A 43 40.84 -21.44 -18.77
C GLY A 43 39.77 -20.78 -17.91
N PRO A 44 39.43 -21.36 -16.73
CA PRO A 44 38.49 -20.75 -15.79
C PRO A 44 38.92 -19.34 -15.36
N ALA A 45 40.22 -19.09 -15.14
CA ALA A 45 40.73 -17.77 -14.79
C ALA A 45 40.51 -16.72 -15.91
N ALA A 46 40.58 -17.13 -17.18
CA ALA A 46 40.35 -16.25 -18.32
C ALA A 46 38.87 -15.85 -18.49
N LEU A 47 37.92 -16.75 -18.20
CA LEU A 47 36.48 -16.48 -18.27
C LEU A 47 35.93 -15.81 -17.00
N ASN A 48 36.41 -16.21 -15.81
CA ASN A 48 35.90 -15.75 -14.52
C ASN A 48 36.57 -14.44 -14.06
N ARG A 49 36.68 -13.44 -14.94
CA ARG A 49 37.29 -12.13 -14.63
C ARG A 49 36.50 -11.27 -13.63
N SER A 50 35.25 -11.61 -13.37
CA SER A 50 34.38 -10.94 -12.38
C SER A 50 33.52 -12.00 -11.69
N PRO A 51 34.11 -12.79 -10.77
CA PRO A 51 33.44 -13.94 -10.15
C PRO A 51 32.16 -13.54 -9.40
N ASP A 52 32.07 -12.30 -8.91
CA ASP A 52 30.86 -11.77 -8.26
C ASP A 52 29.66 -11.64 -9.22
N LYS A 53 29.89 -11.66 -10.54
CA LYS A 53 28.85 -11.47 -11.57
C LYS A 53 28.62 -12.71 -12.42
N PHE A 54 29.66 -13.48 -12.69
CA PHE A 54 29.60 -14.67 -13.53
C PHE A 54 30.73 -15.64 -13.16
N THR A 55 30.37 -16.91 -13.00
CA THR A 55 31.29 -18.02 -12.84
C THR A 55 30.93 -19.13 -13.80
N MET A 56 31.94 -19.70 -14.44
CA MET A 56 31.82 -20.87 -15.27
C MET A 56 32.92 -21.85 -14.88
N GLN A 57 32.50 -23.08 -14.62
CA GLN A 57 33.35 -24.22 -14.29
C GLN A 57 32.99 -25.37 -15.22
N TRP A 58 33.98 -26.18 -15.57
CA TRP A 58 33.80 -27.38 -16.36
C TRP A 58 34.87 -28.40 -15.94
N GLY A 59 34.58 -29.68 -16.16
CA GLY A 59 35.53 -30.76 -15.98
C GLY A 59 36.50 -30.84 -17.16
N PRO A 60 36.63 -31.99 -17.84
CA PRO A 60 37.44 -32.07 -19.04
C PRO A 60 36.86 -31.21 -20.17
N ALA A 61 37.72 -30.83 -21.13
CA ALA A 61 37.35 -30.06 -22.29
C ALA A 61 38.21 -30.41 -23.51
N LEU A 62 37.63 -30.35 -24.71
CA LEU A 62 38.29 -30.72 -25.96
C LEU A 62 38.01 -29.70 -27.06
N ILE A 63 39.06 -29.19 -27.69
CA ILE A 63 39.02 -28.51 -28.99
C ILE A 63 39.72 -29.40 -30.01
N TRP A 64 39.02 -29.77 -31.08
CA TRP A 64 39.56 -30.57 -32.18
C TRP A 64 39.49 -29.88 -33.55
N TRP A 65 38.72 -28.78 -33.65
CA TRP A 65 38.63 -27.92 -34.82
C TRP A 65 38.50 -26.45 -34.38
N PRO A 66 39.05 -25.46 -35.12
CA PRO A 66 38.95 -24.05 -34.76
C PRO A 66 37.53 -23.61 -34.41
N GLY A 67 37.35 -23.21 -33.14
CA GLY A 67 36.08 -22.76 -32.58
C GLY A 67 35.10 -23.86 -32.17
N ARG A 68 35.33 -25.15 -32.47
CA ARG A 68 34.50 -26.25 -31.96
C ARG A 68 35.03 -26.72 -30.61
N VAL A 69 34.19 -26.58 -29.58
CA VAL A 69 34.52 -26.92 -28.20
C VAL A 69 33.55 -27.99 -27.71
N VAL A 70 34.06 -28.97 -26.97
CA VAL A 70 33.28 -29.92 -26.17
C VAL A 70 33.72 -29.78 -24.72
N LEU A 71 32.77 -29.59 -23.82
CA LEU A 71 32.95 -29.45 -22.38
C LEU A 71 32.11 -30.53 -21.68
N TRP A 72 32.63 -31.06 -20.57
CA TRP A 72 31.92 -32.01 -19.71
C TRP A 72 31.73 -31.40 -18.31
N ASP A 73 30.68 -31.83 -17.60
CA ASP A 73 30.35 -31.40 -16.24
C ASP A 73 30.41 -29.87 -16.07
N VAL A 74 29.66 -29.17 -16.93
CA VAL A 74 29.65 -27.72 -17.00
C VAL A 74 28.68 -27.17 -15.95
N ASP A 75 29.15 -26.23 -15.14
CA ASP A 75 28.33 -25.44 -14.22
C ASP A 75 28.56 -23.95 -14.50
N LEU A 76 27.49 -23.23 -14.78
CA LEU A 76 27.47 -21.80 -15.01
C LEU A 76 26.58 -21.14 -13.98
N GLN A 77 27.05 -20.05 -13.40
CA GLN A 77 26.25 -19.23 -12.48
C GLN A 77 26.46 -17.76 -12.80
N GLY A 78 25.42 -16.97 -12.59
CA GLY A 78 25.50 -15.54 -12.79
C GLY A 78 24.55 -14.77 -11.88
N HIS A 79 25.01 -13.59 -11.48
CA HIS A 79 24.30 -12.71 -10.57
C HIS A 79 24.18 -11.33 -11.21
N SER A 80 22.98 -10.78 -11.20
CA SER A 80 22.67 -9.42 -11.64
C SER A 80 21.94 -8.67 -10.53
N ALA A 81 21.82 -7.34 -10.66
CA ALA A 81 21.13 -6.50 -9.67
C ALA A 81 19.68 -6.94 -9.35
N ARG A 82 19.05 -7.76 -10.20
CA ARG A 82 17.66 -8.21 -10.03
C ARG A 82 17.46 -9.72 -10.13
N THR A 83 18.45 -10.49 -10.59
CA THR A 83 18.27 -11.91 -10.91
C THR A 83 19.53 -12.71 -10.67
N ASN A 84 19.36 -13.89 -10.10
CA ASN A 84 20.39 -14.93 -10.01
C ASN A 84 20.00 -16.07 -10.93
N TRP A 85 20.96 -16.65 -11.63
CA TRP A 85 20.71 -17.79 -12.51
C TRP A 85 21.83 -18.80 -12.42
N SER A 86 21.49 -20.07 -12.61
CA SER A 86 22.44 -21.18 -12.69
C SER A 86 22.03 -22.13 -13.81
N VAL A 87 23.02 -22.70 -14.49
CA VAL A 87 22.84 -23.67 -15.55
C VAL A 87 23.93 -24.73 -15.42
N GLY A 88 23.54 -25.98 -15.21
CA GLY A 88 24.40 -27.14 -15.25
C GLY A 88 24.11 -28.01 -16.48
N ALA A 89 25.14 -28.63 -17.05
CA ALA A 89 25.02 -29.60 -18.13
C ALA A 89 26.10 -30.69 -18.01
N GLN A 90 25.72 -31.96 -18.17
CA GLN A 90 26.68 -33.08 -18.16
C GLN A 90 27.65 -33.01 -19.35
N ARG A 91 27.15 -32.54 -20.50
CA ARG A 91 27.95 -32.33 -21.70
C ARG A 91 27.44 -31.13 -22.46
N MET A 92 28.34 -30.29 -22.92
CA MET A 92 28.06 -29.14 -23.78
C MET A 92 29.02 -29.16 -24.96
N SER A 93 28.51 -29.00 -26.18
CA SER A 93 29.33 -28.92 -27.39
C SER A 93 28.79 -27.87 -28.32
N GLY A 94 29.64 -27.01 -28.87
CA GLY A 94 29.18 -25.95 -29.75
C GLY A 94 30.28 -25.41 -30.63
N GLN A 95 29.89 -24.55 -31.57
CA GLN A 95 30.81 -23.84 -32.43
C GLN A 95 30.79 -22.34 -32.12
N ILE A 96 31.96 -21.80 -31.78
CA ILE A 96 32.18 -20.38 -31.57
C ILE A 96 32.80 -19.80 -32.83
N ARG A 97 32.23 -18.74 -33.38
CA ARG A 97 32.86 -18.00 -34.49
C ARG A 97 33.99 -17.15 -33.92
N LEU A 98 35.22 -17.39 -34.40
CA LEU A 98 36.41 -16.72 -33.87
C LEU A 98 36.58 -15.27 -34.37
N LEU A 99 36.24 -14.99 -35.63
CA LEU A 99 36.38 -13.64 -36.24
C LEU A 99 35.52 -12.56 -35.52
N PRO A 100 34.25 -12.82 -35.16
CA PRO A 100 33.44 -11.85 -34.42
C PRO A 100 33.97 -11.51 -33.01
N LEU A 101 34.80 -12.36 -32.40
CA LEU A 101 35.40 -12.09 -31.09
C LEU A 101 36.30 -10.85 -31.12
N LEU A 102 36.99 -10.59 -32.24
CA LEU A 102 37.79 -9.38 -32.45
C LEU A 102 36.94 -8.09 -32.39
N HIS A 103 35.64 -8.22 -32.67
CA HIS A 103 34.65 -7.15 -32.64
C HIS A 103 33.77 -7.18 -31.38
N ARG A 104 34.19 -7.91 -30.33
CA ARG A 104 33.45 -8.07 -29.07
C ARG A 104 32.06 -8.69 -29.26
N GLN A 105 31.95 -9.63 -30.20
CA GLN A 105 30.74 -10.40 -30.44
C GLN A 105 31.02 -11.87 -30.19
N LEU A 106 30.33 -12.45 -29.21
CA LEU A 106 30.29 -13.89 -29.02
C LEU A 106 29.12 -14.43 -29.84
N LEU A 107 29.43 -14.97 -31.01
CA LEU A 107 28.45 -15.62 -31.88
C LEU A 107 28.63 -17.14 -31.82
N VAL A 108 27.58 -17.80 -31.32
CA VAL A 108 27.48 -19.25 -31.23
C VAL A 108 26.29 -19.69 -32.10
N PRO A 109 26.52 -20.10 -33.36
CA PRO A 109 25.44 -20.49 -34.25
C PRO A 109 24.67 -21.72 -33.75
N GLU A 110 25.39 -22.64 -33.11
CA GLU A 110 24.80 -23.87 -32.61
C GLU A 110 25.50 -24.35 -31.35
N LEU A 111 24.71 -24.66 -30.33
CA LEU A 111 25.15 -25.19 -29.05
C LEU A 111 24.27 -26.40 -28.69
N HIS A 112 24.88 -27.55 -28.49
CA HIS A 112 24.24 -28.78 -28.04
C HIS A 112 24.59 -29.02 -26.58
N ALA A 113 23.60 -29.32 -25.75
CA ALA A 113 23.77 -29.65 -24.34
C ALA A 113 22.99 -30.91 -23.99
N ARG A 114 23.53 -31.73 -23.08
CA ARG A 114 22.87 -32.92 -22.54
C ARG A 114 22.86 -32.90 -21.02
N GLY A 115 21.79 -33.45 -20.45
CA GLY A 115 21.63 -33.57 -19.00
C GLY A 115 21.53 -32.21 -18.33
N VAL A 116 20.70 -31.33 -18.88
CA VAL A 116 20.65 -29.91 -18.48
C VAL A 116 19.78 -29.71 -17.25
N ARG A 117 20.27 -28.89 -16.31
CA ARG A 117 19.50 -28.34 -15.19
C ARG A 117 19.68 -26.83 -15.20
N GLY A 118 18.60 -26.07 -15.23
CA GLY A 118 18.67 -24.61 -15.31
C GLY A 118 17.72 -23.92 -14.35
N GLY A 119 18.10 -22.76 -13.85
CA GLY A 119 17.29 -21.98 -12.94
C GLY A 119 17.50 -20.48 -13.04
N LEU A 120 16.42 -19.72 -12.88
CA LEU A 120 16.44 -18.27 -12.73
C LEU A 120 15.58 -17.85 -11.55
N GLN A 121 16.14 -17.09 -10.62
CA GLN A 121 15.51 -16.60 -9.40
C GLN A 121 15.67 -15.09 -9.27
N ALA A 122 14.80 -14.43 -8.50
CA ALA A 122 14.99 -13.01 -8.17
C ALA A 122 16.16 -12.87 -7.18
N ALA A 123 17.00 -11.85 -7.37
CA ALA A 123 18.06 -11.57 -6.41
C ALA A 123 17.43 -11.14 -5.07
N VAL A 124 17.76 -11.83 -3.98
CA VAL A 124 17.37 -11.40 -2.63
C VAL A 124 18.17 -10.13 -2.31
N ALA A 125 17.49 -9.03 -2.03
CA ALA A 125 18.16 -7.82 -1.56
C ALA A 125 18.68 -8.09 -0.15
N THR A 126 19.98 -8.34 -0.01
CA THR A 126 20.63 -8.39 1.30
C THR A 126 20.59 -6.97 1.89
N PRO A 127 19.94 -6.73 3.04
CA PRO A 127 20.10 -5.46 3.76
C PRO A 127 21.58 -5.30 4.10
N GLY A 128 22.13 -4.11 3.85
CA GLY A 128 23.56 -3.88 3.70
C GLY A 128 24.45 -4.43 4.81
N THR A 129 25.45 -5.22 4.42
CA THR A 129 26.61 -5.52 5.25
C THR A 129 27.72 -4.54 4.88
N VAL A 130 27.89 -3.50 5.68
CA VAL A 130 29.19 -2.83 5.82
C VAL A 130 30.12 -3.86 6.48
N ALA A 131 30.79 -4.67 5.67
CA ALA A 131 31.83 -5.58 6.14
C ALA A 131 33.12 -4.77 6.32
N MET A 132 33.34 -4.29 7.54
CA MET A 132 34.66 -3.91 8.02
C MET A 132 35.52 -5.19 8.05
N ARG A 133 36.56 -5.23 7.23
CA ARG A 133 37.62 -6.25 7.27
C ARG A 133 38.27 -6.22 8.66
N ALA A 134 38.36 -7.37 9.31
CA ALA A 134 39.37 -7.67 10.32
C ALA A 134 40.14 -8.93 9.88
N PRO A 135 41.47 -9.01 10.09
CA PRO A 135 42.32 -10.01 9.47
C PRO A 135 42.31 -11.34 10.24
N ALA A 136 42.76 -12.37 9.53
CA ALA A 136 42.79 -13.77 9.93
C ALA A 136 43.61 -14.04 11.20
N ALA A 137 43.11 -14.99 12.01
CA ALA A 137 43.90 -15.78 12.95
C ALA A 137 43.50 -17.26 12.83
N MET A 138 44.54 -18.10 12.91
CA MET A 138 44.59 -19.52 12.60
C MET A 138 43.82 -20.43 13.57
N GLN A 139 43.43 -21.62 13.08
CA GLN A 139 43.50 -22.97 13.68
C GLN A 139 43.28 -23.09 15.22
N SER A 140 42.45 -23.95 15.81
CA SER A 140 42.07 -25.34 15.52
C SER A 140 41.16 -25.84 16.69
N PRO A 141 40.61 -27.07 16.68
CA PRO A 141 39.25 -27.36 17.15
C PRO A 141 39.17 -27.93 18.57
N ARG A 142 37.98 -27.82 19.21
CA ARG A 142 37.63 -28.72 20.31
C ARG A 142 36.13 -29.03 20.37
N ALA A 143 35.90 -30.31 20.61
CA ALA A 143 34.64 -31.00 20.66
C ALA A 143 33.84 -30.72 21.93
N ALA A 144 32.52 -30.89 21.77
CA ALA A 144 31.60 -31.60 22.65
C ALA A 144 31.13 -31.01 24.01
N VAL A 145 29.86 -31.34 24.26
CA VAL A 145 29.15 -31.54 25.55
C VAL A 145 28.45 -30.34 26.21
N ALA A 146 27.14 -30.33 25.99
CA ALA A 146 26.03 -30.28 26.94
C ALA A 146 26.18 -29.72 28.38
N ALA A 147 25.05 -29.10 28.77
CA ALA A 147 24.33 -29.22 30.05
C ALA A 147 24.51 -28.12 31.12
N ALA A 148 23.35 -27.48 31.35
CA ALA A 148 22.66 -27.34 32.64
C ALA A 148 23.00 -26.17 33.59
N LYS A 149 21.89 -25.51 33.96
CA LYS A 149 21.45 -25.04 35.29
C LYS A 149 22.33 -24.07 36.08
N GLY A 150 21.67 -23.01 36.52
CA GLY A 150 21.66 -22.63 37.93
C GLY A 150 21.85 -21.14 38.16
N ILE A 151 20.79 -20.45 38.60
CA ILE A 151 20.72 -19.79 39.94
C ILE A 151 21.48 -18.44 39.92
N ALA A 152 20.75 -17.35 39.71
CA ALA A 152 20.26 -16.43 40.75
C ALA A 152 21.37 -15.55 41.33
N GLU A 153 21.20 -14.23 41.20
CA GLU A 153 21.16 -13.26 42.30
C GLU A 153 21.17 -11.83 41.74
N THR A 154 20.16 -11.06 42.13
CA THR A 154 20.19 -9.60 42.26
C THR A 154 20.82 -9.33 43.65
N PRO A 155 21.52 -8.20 43.94
CA PRO A 155 20.85 -6.89 43.99
C PRO A 155 21.73 -5.64 43.76
N ALA A 156 21.00 -4.50 43.71
CA ALA A 156 21.39 -3.16 44.19
C ALA A 156 22.53 -2.44 43.42
N ALA A 157 22.23 -1.36 42.69
CA ALA A 157 22.00 0.01 43.18
C ALA A 157 23.29 0.77 43.54
N SER A 158 23.49 1.91 42.87
CA SER A 158 24.10 3.18 43.34
C SER A 158 24.68 3.89 42.11
N ALA A 159 24.07 5.01 41.71
CA ALA A 159 24.48 6.37 42.06
C ALA A 159 25.67 6.83 41.18
N ASN A 160 25.43 7.68 40.18
CA ASN A 160 25.34 9.14 40.28
C ASN A 160 26.71 9.80 40.52
N SER A 161 27.25 10.47 39.50
CA SER A 161 28.02 11.74 39.54
C SER A 161 28.75 11.86 38.19
N GLY A 162 28.52 12.91 37.42
CA GLY A 162 29.29 14.16 37.46
C GLY A 162 29.90 14.35 36.07
N ALA A 163 29.28 15.14 35.19
CA ALA A 163 29.57 16.56 35.01
C ALA A 163 31.02 16.83 34.56
N SER A 164 31.19 17.29 33.31
CA SER A 164 32.19 18.31 32.97
C SER A 164 31.88 18.98 31.61
N THR A 165 31.48 20.25 31.72
CA THR A 165 31.95 21.44 30.96
C THR A 165 32.13 21.41 29.43
N ALA A 166 31.29 22.21 28.74
CA ALA A 166 31.63 23.49 28.08
C ALA A 166 33.08 23.70 27.57
N THR A 167 33.40 24.26 26.40
CA THR A 167 32.76 25.11 25.34
C THR A 167 33.84 25.30 24.23
N PRO A 168 33.80 26.27 23.30
CA PRO A 168 33.01 26.37 22.06
C PRO A 168 33.90 26.58 20.81
N ASN A 169 33.35 26.54 19.58
CA ASN A 169 33.76 27.47 18.50
C ASN A 169 32.81 27.47 17.28
N VAL A 170 32.23 28.65 17.03
CA VAL A 170 32.22 29.44 15.78
C VAL A 170 31.61 28.84 14.49
N GLU A 171 30.36 29.27 14.25
CA GLU A 171 29.94 30.20 13.17
C GLU A 171 30.36 29.93 11.71
N HIS A 172 29.38 29.58 10.87
CA HIS A 172 29.37 29.97 9.44
C HIS A 172 27.94 30.32 9.00
N THR A 173 27.80 31.57 8.58
CA THR A 173 26.59 32.22 8.07
C THR A 173 26.63 32.19 6.53
N ALA A 174 25.56 31.76 5.87
CA ALA A 174 25.32 32.06 4.46
C ALA A 174 23.82 32.12 4.15
N THR A 175 23.38 33.32 3.78
CA THR A 175 22.04 33.75 3.37
C THR A 175 21.76 33.37 1.90
N PRO A 176 20.52 33.00 1.51
CA PRO A 176 20.10 32.91 0.10
C PRO A 176 19.27 34.14 -0.34
N PRO A 177 19.31 34.56 -1.63
CA PRO A 177 18.36 35.52 -2.20
C PRO A 177 17.25 34.85 -3.06
N PRO A 178 16.20 35.60 -3.44
CA PRO A 178 14.84 35.07 -3.54
C PRO A 178 14.32 34.75 -4.96
N GLU A 179 13.15 34.11 -4.95
CA GLU A 179 12.29 33.67 -6.04
C GLU A 179 11.85 34.78 -7.00
N GLN A 180 11.82 34.47 -8.30
CA GLN A 180 11.13 35.24 -9.32
C GLN A 180 9.97 34.43 -9.92
N SER A 181 8.77 34.94 -9.63
CA SER A 181 7.50 34.65 -10.27
C SER A 181 7.48 35.09 -11.73
N LEU A 182 6.97 34.25 -12.65
CA LEU A 182 6.58 34.68 -13.99
C LEU A 182 5.23 34.10 -14.41
N ARG A 183 4.37 35.06 -14.74
CA ARG A 183 2.97 34.97 -15.16
C ARG A 183 2.77 34.16 -16.44
N ILE A 184 1.64 33.47 -16.44
CA ILE A 184 0.95 32.92 -17.60
C ILE A 184 0.25 34.09 -18.32
N THR A 185 0.49 34.24 -19.62
CA THR A 185 -0.34 35.09 -20.48
C THR A 185 -0.82 34.27 -21.67
N THR A 186 -2.12 34.00 -21.67
CA THR A 186 -2.92 33.53 -22.81
C THR A 186 -3.07 34.65 -23.84
N THR A 187 -2.93 34.34 -25.13
CA THR A 187 -3.56 35.16 -26.18
C THR A 187 -4.03 34.29 -27.34
N THR A 188 -5.32 34.42 -27.58
CA THR A 188 -6.18 33.90 -28.65
C THR A 188 -5.95 34.69 -29.94
N ASN A 189 -5.89 34.04 -31.12
CA ASN A 189 -6.74 34.37 -32.28
C ASN A 189 -6.45 33.54 -33.56
N ALA A 190 -7.49 32.82 -33.98
CA ALA A 190 -8.07 32.59 -35.31
C ALA A 190 -7.31 32.87 -36.64
N LYS A 191 -7.12 31.79 -37.43
CA LYS A 191 -7.70 31.42 -38.78
C LYS A 191 -7.68 32.44 -39.97
N PRO A 192 -7.92 32.03 -41.26
CA PRO A 192 -7.40 30.95 -42.14
C PRO A 192 -6.77 31.48 -43.48
N ALA A 193 -5.98 30.66 -44.20
CA ALA A 193 -5.90 30.74 -45.67
C ALA A 193 -5.45 29.40 -46.33
N THR A 194 -6.07 29.10 -47.46
CA THR A 194 -6.13 27.88 -48.30
C THR A 194 -4.86 27.64 -49.15
N PRO A 195 -4.72 26.52 -49.92
CA PRO A 195 -3.45 25.84 -50.13
C PRO A 195 -2.83 26.12 -51.51
N ALA A 196 -1.50 26.13 -51.58
CA ALA A 196 -0.77 26.09 -52.85
C ALA A 196 0.30 24.99 -52.82
N ASN A 197 0.17 24.11 -53.80
CA ASN A 197 1.04 23.00 -54.15
C ASN A 197 2.53 23.38 -54.23
N ARG A 198 3.39 22.72 -53.44
CA ARG A 198 4.79 22.45 -53.81
C ARG A 198 5.18 21.04 -53.37
N THR A 199 5.76 20.34 -54.33
CA THR A 199 6.37 19.00 -54.37
C THR A 199 7.15 18.60 -53.10
N PRO A 200 7.14 17.30 -52.71
CA PRO A 200 7.81 16.85 -51.48
C PRO A 200 9.31 16.64 -51.70
N GLN A 201 10.11 17.65 -51.39
CA GLN A 201 11.54 17.48 -51.14
C GLN A 201 11.77 17.23 -49.64
N SER A 202 11.19 16.15 -49.12
CA SER A 202 11.30 15.73 -47.71
C SER A 202 11.63 14.24 -47.56
N ALA A 203 12.10 13.57 -48.62
CA ALA A 203 12.55 12.18 -48.55
C ALA A 203 14.02 12.01 -48.09
N LYS A 204 14.65 13.07 -47.53
CA LYS A 204 16.04 13.02 -47.05
C LYS A 204 16.27 13.57 -45.64
N ARG A 205 15.20 13.81 -44.86
CA ARG A 205 15.29 14.26 -43.46
C ARG A 205 14.49 13.42 -42.46
N ALA A 206 13.88 12.30 -42.89
CA ALA A 206 13.26 11.31 -42.00
C ALA A 206 14.24 10.21 -41.52
N ASP A 207 15.43 10.09 -42.12
CA ASP A 207 16.45 9.10 -41.74
C ASP A 207 17.45 9.58 -40.67
N ALA A 208 17.23 10.77 -40.10
CA ALA A 208 18.19 11.39 -39.16
C ALA A 208 17.74 11.39 -37.68
N GLN A 209 16.57 10.86 -37.34
CA GLN A 209 16.10 10.75 -35.95
C GLN A 209 15.84 9.30 -35.52
N ALA A 210 16.87 8.45 -35.61
CA ALA A 210 16.98 7.20 -34.85
C ALA A 210 18.43 6.67 -34.83
N ARG A 211 19.40 7.51 -34.49
CA ARG A 211 20.74 7.03 -34.13
C ARG A 211 21.19 7.71 -32.84
N THR A 212 20.68 7.22 -31.71
CA THR A 212 21.41 7.37 -30.45
C THR A 212 22.83 6.81 -30.65
N PRO A 213 23.89 7.51 -30.22
CA PRO A 213 25.25 7.01 -30.40
C PRO A 213 25.38 5.66 -29.70
N ARG A 214 25.66 4.62 -30.49
CA ARG A 214 25.97 3.27 -30.01
C ARG A 214 27.15 3.40 -29.04
N SER A 215 26.97 3.02 -27.78
CA SER A 215 28.11 2.70 -26.93
C SER A 215 28.82 1.48 -27.54
N SER A 216 29.81 1.72 -28.39
CA SER A 216 30.57 0.71 -29.16
C SER A 216 31.45 -0.21 -28.28
N THR A 217 31.24 -0.20 -26.96
CA THR A 217 32.12 -0.82 -25.98
C THR A 217 31.54 -2.04 -25.27
N ALA A 218 30.26 -2.38 -25.49
CA ALA A 218 29.62 -3.52 -24.83
C ALA A 218 29.71 -4.80 -25.66
N TRP A 219 29.97 -5.93 -25.00
CA TRP A 219 29.92 -7.26 -25.63
C TRP A 219 28.49 -7.59 -26.08
N THR A 220 28.38 -8.22 -27.24
CA THR A 220 27.13 -8.85 -27.71
C THR A 220 27.26 -10.36 -27.63
N LEU A 221 26.23 -11.01 -27.12
CA LEU A 221 26.11 -12.45 -26.99
C LEU A 221 24.95 -12.87 -27.89
N GLN A 222 25.23 -13.72 -28.88
CA GLN A 222 24.22 -14.22 -29.80
C GLN A 222 24.34 -15.73 -29.89
N PHE A 223 23.27 -16.41 -29.49
CA PHE A 223 23.11 -17.85 -29.60
C PHE A 223 21.94 -18.10 -30.55
N ASP A 224 22.23 -18.49 -31.79
CA ASP A 224 21.17 -18.66 -32.80
C ASP A 224 20.32 -19.87 -32.48
N ARG A 225 20.95 -20.95 -32.01
CA ARG A 225 20.28 -22.20 -31.64
C ARG A 225 21.03 -22.94 -30.53
N ILE A 226 20.37 -23.14 -29.41
CA ILE A 226 20.79 -24.00 -28.30
C ILE A 226 19.82 -25.16 -28.26
N VAL A 227 20.31 -26.38 -28.46
CA VAL A 227 19.56 -27.63 -28.36
C VAL A 227 20.01 -28.33 -27.07
N ALA A 228 19.10 -28.44 -26.12
CA ALA A 228 19.31 -29.17 -24.88
C ALA A 228 18.45 -30.43 -24.87
N GLU A 229 19.11 -31.58 -24.84
CA GLU A 229 18.49 -32.89 -24.68
C GLU A 229 18.57 -33.34 -23.22
N GLN A 230 17.63 -34.20 -22.80
CA GLN A 230 17.57 -34.71 -21.43
C GLN A 230 17.58 -33.56 -20.40
N VAL A 231 16.74 -32.55 -20.63
CA VAL A 231 16.53 -31.47 -19.67
C VAL A 231 15.83 -32.06 -18.46
N GLN A 232 16.51 -32.05 -17.32
CA GLN A 232 16.07 -32.70 -16.07
C GLN A 232 15.25 -31.76 -15.20
N ALA A 233 15.64 -30.48 -15.15
CA ALA A 233 14.97 -29.47 -14.36
C ALA A 233 15.11 -28.07 -14.98
N VAL A 234 14.01 -27.33 -15.00
CA VAL A 234 13.96 -25.90 -15.35
C VAL A 234 13.22 -25.18 -14.24
N SER A 235 13.85 -24.15 -13.67
CA SER A 235 13.20 -23.30 -12.67
C SER A 235 13.16 -21.84 -13.09
N LEU A 236 12.01 -21.21 -12.89
CA LEU A 236 11.75 -19.81 -13.18
C LEU A 236 10.95 -19.20 -12.01
N ARG A 237 11.63 -18.47 -11.13
CA ARG A 237 11.07 -17.87 -9.92
C ARG A 237 10.42 -18.92 -9.03
N GLN A 238 9.09 -19.00 -9.02
CA GLN A 238 8.31 -19.98 -8.25
C GLN A 238 7.96 -21.22 -9.07
N LEU A 239 8.09 -21.17 -10.41
CA LEU A 239 7.78 -22.29 -11.28
C LEU A 239 8.98 -23.24 -11.34
N HIS A 240 8.77 -24.50 -11.00
CA HIS A 240 9.76 -25.57 -11.14
C HIS A 240 9.18 -26.68 -12.02
N ILE A 241 9.88 -27.02 -13.09
CA ILE A 241 9.51 -28.08 -14.03
C ILE A 241 10.61 -29.12 -13.97
N GLU A 242 10.30 -30.33 -13.52
CA GLU A 242 11.19 -31.48 -13.47
C GLU A 242 10.68 -32.55 -14.42
N GLY A 243 11.55 -33.28 -15.10
CA GLY A 243 11.11 -34.35 -16.00
C GLY A 243 12.15 -34.68 -17.05
N GLN A 244 11.77 -35.47 -18.06
CA GLN A 244 12.59 -35.67 -19.25
C GLN A 244 12.06 -34.75 -20.36
N GLY A 245 12.82 -33.71 -20.68
CA GLY A 245 12.45 -32.75 -21.70
C GLY A 245 13.51 -32.50 -22.77
N GLN A 246 13.07 -31.85 -23.83
CA GLN A 246 13.91 -31.28 -24.89
C GLN A 246 13.63 -29.78 -24.96
N LEU A 247 14.69 -28.99 -25.10
CA LEU A 247 14.62 -27.54 -25.18
C LEU A 247 15.43 -27.06 -26.38
N GLN A 248 14.79 -26.30 -27.26
CA GLN A 248 15.45 -25.54 -28.31
C GLN A 248 15.24 -24.07 -28.00
N LEU A 249 16.31 -23.32 -27.74
CA LEU A 249 16.23 -21.89 -27.50
C LEU A 249 17.19 -21.09 -28.38
N GLY A 250 16.83 -19.85 -28.70
CA GLY A 250 17.74 -18.90 -29.33
C GLY A 250 17.63 -17.56 -28.61
N LEU A 251 18.75 -16.89 -28.37
CA LEU A 251 18.76 -15.65 -27.63
C LEU A 251 19.83 -14.68 -28.09
N PHE A 252 19.51 -13.40 -28.00
CA PHE A 252 20.46 -12.30 -28.18
C PHE A 252 20.48 -11.45 -26.91
N LYS A 253 21.68 -11.10 -26.45
CA LYS A 253 21.89 -10.20 -25.31
C LYS A 253 23.05 -9.26 -25.57
N GLN A 254 22.80 -7.96 -25.45
CA GLN A 254 23.86 -6.96 -25.33
C GLN A 254 24.14 -6.68 -23.85
N LEU A 255 25.40 -6.80 -23.44
CA LEU A 255 25.84 -6.55 -22.07
C LEU A 255 25.78 -5.04 -21.73
N ARG A 256 26.06 -4.69 -20.46
CA ARG A 256 26.02 -3.32 -19.93
C ARG A 256 24.65 -2.65 -20.09
N GLY A 257 23.58 -3.38 -19.77
CA GLY A 257 22.21 -2.86 -19.83
C GLY A 257 21.65 -2.75 -21.25
N GLY A 258 22.32 -3.33 -22.25
CA GLY A 258 21.82 -3.35 -23.62
C GLY A 258 20.61 -4.29 -23.84
N PRO A 259 20.01 -4.23 -25.04
CA PRO A 259 18.80 -4.96 -25.38
C PRO A 259 18.96 -6.48 -25.27
N MET A 260 17.82 -7.14 -25.10
CA MET A 260 17.70 -8.60 -25.14
C MET A 260 16.54 -9.01 -26.03
N GLU A 261 16.66 -10.19 -26.63
CA GLU A 261 15.67 -10.80 -27.51
C GLU A 261 15.69 -12.30 -27.29
N LEU A 262 14.50 -12.90 -27.23
CA LEU A 262 14.34 -14.36 -27.24
C LEU A 262 13.81 -14.73 -28.62
N PHE A 263 14.62 -15.43 -29.40
CA PHE A 263 14.19 -15.98 -30.68
C PHE A 263 13.13 -17.07 -30.46
N PRO A 264 12.38 -17.47 -31.50
CA PRO A 264 11.43 -18.57 -31.41
C PRO A 264 12.06 -19.81 -30.77
N SER A 265 11.61 -20.09 -29.55
CA SER A 265 12.14 -21.12 -28.66
C SER A 265 11.03 -22.10 -28.33
N ARG A 266 11.37 -23.39 -28.20
CA ARG A 266 10.43 -24.48 -27.93
C ARG A 266 10.98 -25.37 -26.81
N ALA A 267 10.14 -25.69 -25.85
CA ALA A 267 10.40 -26.68 -24.81
C ALA A 267 9.28 -27.72 -24.84
N VAL A 268 9.65 -29.00 -24.78
CA VAL A 268 8.71 -30.13 -24.72
C VAL A 268 9.14 -31.05 -23.59
N PHE A 269 8.21 -31.40 -22.72
CA PHE A 269 8.40 -32.38 -21.67
C PHE A 269 7.32 -33.44 -21.79
N GLU A 270 7.70 -34.71 -21.90
CA GLU A 270 6.76 -35.83 -22.06
C GLU A 270 6.21 -36.34 -20.71
N SER A 271 6.95 -36.11 -19.62
CA SER A 271 6.59 -36.52 -18.27
C SER A 271 7.12 -35.51 -17.27
N ALA A 272 6.47 -34.35 -17.24
CA ALA A 272 6.79 -33.25 -16.34
C ALA A 272 6.08 -33.39 -14.99
N ARG A 273 6.83 -33.13 -13.93
CA ARG A 273 6.34 -32.70 -12.63
C ARG A 273 6.49 -31.19 -12.56
N VAL A 274 5.38 -30.48 -12.38
CA VAL A 274 5.37 -29.03 -12.27
C VAL A 274 4.98 -28.64 -10.85
N ARG A 275 5.78 -27.76 -10.26
CA ARG A 275 5.55 -27.20 -8.93
C ARG A 275 5.49 -25.68 -9.01
N TRP A 276 4.61 -25.10 -8.21
CA TRP A 276 4.54 -23.67 -7.98
C TRP A 276 4.89 -23.40 -6.50
N GLY A 277 6.07 -22.84 -6.25
CA GLY A 277 6.62 -22.77 -4.90
C GLY A 277 6.84 -24.18 -4.34
N GLN A 278 6.15 -24.51 -3.25
CA GLN A 278 6.20 -25.84 -2.66
C GLN A 278 5.10 -26.78 -3.18
N ASP A 279 4.08 -26.24 -3.83
CA ASP A 279 2.89 -27.00 -4.20
C ASP A 279 3.09 -27.69 -5.54
N GLU A 280 2.89 -29.01 -5.56
CA GLU A 280 2.85 -29.77 -6.82
C GLU A 280 1.51 -29.49 -7.51
N VAL A 281 1.54 -29.00 -8.74
CA VAL A 281 0.35 -28.68 -9.52
C VAL A 281 0.08 -29.71 -10.61
N MET A 282 1.15 -30.32 -11.15
CA MET A 282 1.07 -31.33 -12.20
C MET A 282 2.07 -32.45 -11.95
N ARG A 283 1.69 -33.69 -12.27
CA ARG A 283 2.54 -34.88 -12.17
C ARG A 283 2.38 -35.72 -13.42
N ASN A 284 3.49 -36.16 -14.00
CA ASN A 284 3.51 -37.01 -15.19
C ASN A 284 2.72 -36.41 -16.37
N GLY A 285 2.70 -35.08 -16.50
CA GLY A 285 2.00 -34.38 -17.57
C GLY A 285 2.91 -34.04 -18.75
N GLN A 286 2.33 -33.97 -19.93
CA GLN A 286 2.95 -33.42 -21.12
C GLN A 286 2.83 -31.90 -21.11
N LEU A 287 3.94 -31.23 -21.38
CA LEU A 287 4.03 -29.78 -21.41
C LEU A 287 4.79 -29.34 -22.66
N ARG A 288 4.14 -28.55 -23.52
CA ARG A 288 4.79 -27.88 -24.65
C ARG A 288 4.69 -26.37 -24.46
N ILE A 289 5.84 -25.72 -24.49
CA ILE A 289 5.96 -24.27 -24.41
C ILE A 289 6.67 -23.81 -25.67
N GLU A 290 6.07 -22.88 -26.40
CA GLU A 290 6.72 -22.14 -27.47
C GLU A 290 6.69 -20.67 -27.07
N ALA A 291 7.82 -19.97 -27.20
CA ALA A 291 7.92 -18.57 -26.81
C ALA A 291 8.94 -17.81 -27.65
N SER A 292 8.62 -16.56 -27.95
CA SER A 292 9.53 -15.56 -28.47
C SER A 292 9.29 -14.24 -27.76
N ILE A 293 10.33 -13.42 -27.65
CA ILE A 293 10.24 -12.10 -27.03
C ILE A 293 10.98 -11.13 -27.94
N ALA A 294 10.26 -10.14 -28.46
CA ALA A 294 10.83 -9.13 -29.33
C ALA A 294 11.95 -8.35 -28.61
N ARG A 295 12.90 -7.83 -29.41
CA ARG A 295 14.05 -7.10 -28.90
C ARG A 295 13.63 -5.90 -28.06
N HIS A 296 14.10 -5.83 -26.83
CA HIS A 296 13.76 -4.75 -25.90
C HIS A 296 14.92 -4.38 -24.99
N ALA A 297 15.00 -3.10 -24.60
CA ALA A 297 15.95 -2.65 -23.61
C ALA A 297 15.43 -2.89 -22.17
N PRO A 298 16.30 -3.19 -21.18
CA PRO A 298 15.90 -3.51 -19.81
C PRO A 298 15.20 -2.36 -19.05
N ASP A 299 15.37 -1.12 -19.51
CA ASP A 299 14.73 0.10 -19.00
C ASP A 299 13.35 0.33 -19.63
N GLN A 300 13.14 -0.12 -20.87
CA GLN A 300 11.88 0.01 -21.60
C GLN A 300 10.76 -0.89 -21.08
N ALA A 301 11.09 -1.99 -20.38
CA ALA A 301 10.10 -2.93 -19.88
C ALA A 301 10.33 -3.30 -18.41
N ARG A 302 9.46 -2.81 -17.51
CA ARG A 302 9.21 -3.52 -16.24
C ARG A 302 8.79 -4.97 -16.57
N ALA A 303 9.00 -5.93 -15.67
CA ALA A 303 8.77 -7.36 -15.94
C ALA A 303 7.40 -7.68 -16.58
N SER A 304 6.35 -6.93 -16.22
CA SER A 304 5.01 -7.03 -16.79
C SER A 304 4.91 -6.51 -18.23
N ALA A 305 5.66 -5.48 -18.61
CA ALA A 305 5.66 -4.93 -19.97
C ALA A 305 6.32 -5.89 -20.99
N VAL A 306 7.20 -6.79 -20.54
CA VAL A 306 7.79 -7.85 -21.40
C VAL A 306 6.70 -8.75 -22.00
N LEU A 307 5.59 -8.99 -21.28
CA LEU A 307 4.47 -9.77 -21.77
C LEU A 307 3.78 -9.11 -22.99
N GLN A 308 3.87 -7.79 -23.15
CA GLN A 308 3.37 -7.08 -24.33
C GLN A 308 4.27 -7.28 -25.57
N LEU A 309 5.48 -7.78 -25.37
CA LEU A 309 6.45 -8.07 -26.43
C LEU A 309 6.63 -9.58 -26.67
N THR A 310 5.87 -10.39 -25.94
CA THR A 310 5.97 -11.85 -25.95
C THR A 310 4.94 -12.45 -26.88
N GLU A 311 5.33 -13.43 -27.66
CA GLU A 311 4.44 -14.37 -28.35
C GLU A 311 4.69 -15.74 -27.72
N ALA A 312 3.64 -16.40 -27.24
CA ALA A 312 3.77 -17.66 -26.53
C ALA A 312 2.61 -18.61 -26.82
N LEU A 313 2.90 -19.90 -26.82
CA LEU A 313 1.93 -20.98 -26.82
C LEU A 313 2.29 -21.93 -25.69
N ILE A 314 1.30 -22.24 -24.84
CA ILE A 314 1.45 -23.21 -23.77
C ILE A 314 0.38 -24.27 -23.98
N ALA A 315 0.79 -25.51 -24.25
CA ALA A 315 -0.09 -26.66 -24.30
C ALA A 315 0.23 -27.60 -23.13
N VAL A 316 -0.83 -28.04 -22.44
CA VAL A 316 -0.74 -28.91 -21.27
C VAL A 316 -1.69 -30.08 -21.45
N HIS A 317 -1.22 -31.28 -21.12
CA HIS A 317 -2.02 -32.49 -21.13
C HIS A 317 -1.52 -33.45 -20.05
N GLY A 318 -2.35 -33.81 -19.08
CA GLY A 318 -2.02 -34.89 -18.15
C GLY A 318 -2.59 -34.71 -16.75
N ASP A 319 -2.03 -35.50 -15.82
CA ASP A 319 -2.53 -35.58 -14.47
C ASP A 319 -2.10 -34.38 -13.63
N THR A 320 -3.05 -33.83 -12.88
CA THR A 320 -2.83 -32.74 -11.93
C THR A 320 -3.06 -33.19 -10.51
N ALA A 321 -2.55 -32.42 -9.56
CA ALA A 321 -2.81 -32.69 -8.15
C ALA A 321 -4.32 -32.60 -7.84
N ALA A 322 -4.78 -33.42 -6.91
CA ALA A 322 -6.09 -33.19 -6.29
C ALA A 322 -5.98 -32.02 -5.30
N LEU A 323 -7.12 -31.46 -4.93
CA LEU A 323 -7.21 -30.41 -3.94
C LEU A 323 -7.63 -31.01 -2.60
N ASN A 324 -6.92 -30.62 -1.56
CA ASN A 324 -7.21 -31.00 -0.20
C ASN A 324 -7.80 -29.79 0.52
N ILE A 325 -8.97 -29.97 1.11
CA ILE A 325 -9.61 -29.01 1.99
C ILE A 325 -9.39 -29.51 3.41
N THR A 326 -8.63 -28.76 4.20
CA THR A 326 -8.55 -29.03 5.65
C THR A 326 -9.46 -28.06 6.37
N ARG A 327 -10.35 -28.56 7.23
CA ARG A 327 -11.14 -27.77 8.17
C ARG A 327 -10.40 -27.73 9.49
N HIS A 328 -9.98 -26.55 9.91
CA HIS A 328 -9.41 -26.38 11.25
C HIS A 328 -10.53 -26.41 12.31
N ALA A 329 -10.17 -26.63 13.57
CA ALA A 329 -11.12 -26.64 14.70
C ALA A 329 -11.95 -25.35 14.85
N GLN A 330 -11.48 -24.24 14.25
CA GLN A 330 -12.16 -22.93 14.20
C GLN A 330 -13.10 -22.78 12.99
N GLY A 331 -13.31 -23.82 12.17
CA GLY A 331 -14.13 -23.78 10.96
C GLY A 331 -13.42 -23.26 9.70
N ARG A 332 -12.16 -22.81 9.82
CA ARG A 332 -11.34 -22.34 8.68
C ARG A 332 -11.08 -23.44 7.66
N HIS A 333 -11.27 -23.14 6.38
CA HIS A 333 -10.83 -23.99 5.27
C HIS A 333 -9.46 -23.54 4.75
N THR A 334 -8.51 -24.47 4.64
CA THR A 334 -7.31 -24.24 3.80
C THR A 334 -7.31 -25.19 2.62
N LEU A 335 -6.93 -24.65 1.46
CA LEU A 335 -6.79 -25.39 0.22
C LEU A 335 -5.30 -25.67 0.01
N ALA A 336 -4.94 -26.94 -0.13
CA ALA A 336 -3.59 -27.37 -0.47
C ALA A 336 -3.64 -28.38 -1.61
N THR A 337 -2.59 -28.48 -2.41
CA THR A 337 -2.50 -29.57 -3.38
C THR A 337 -2.09 -30.87 -2.69
N ARG A 338 -2.64 -32.00 -3.15
CA ARG A 338 -2.23 -33.34 -2.72
C ARG A 338 -2.05 -34.24 -3.93
N ALA A 339 -1.30 -35.32 -3.76
CA ALA A 339 -1.27 -36.38 -4.75
C ALA A 339 -2.70 -36.86 -5.04
N GLY A 340 -3.09 -36.85 -6.30
CA GLY A 340 -4.45 -37.20 -6.73
C GLY A 340 -4.57 -37.30 -8.24
N LYS A 341 -5.78 -37.61 -8.71
CA LYS A 341 -6.10 -37.88 -10.11
C LYS A 341 -6.82 -36.71 -10.79
N GLY A 342 -6.37 -35.48 -10.54
CA GLY A 342 -6.84 -34.34 -11.33
C GLY A 342 -6.39 -34.45 -12.78
N ARG A 343 -6.95 -33.65 -13.69
CA ARG A 343 -6.57 -33.63 -15.10
C ARG A 343 -6.62 -32.21 -15.67
N ALA A 344 -5.59 -31.82 -16.40
CA ALA A 344 -5.58 -30.60 -17.20
C ALA A 344 -5.37 -30.92 -18.67
N ASP A 345 -6.10 -30.25 -19.54
CA ASP A 345 -6.02 -30.40 -20.99
C ASP A 345 -6.30 -29.06 -21.67
N GLY A 346 -5.42 -28.65 -22.59
CA GLY A 346 -5.69 -27.52 -23.46
C GLY A 346 -4.45 -26.80 -23.96
N GLU A 347 -4.70 -25.72 -24.70
CA GLU A 347 -3.69 -24.86 -25.30
C GLU A 347 -4.08 -23.39 -25.13
N LEU A 348 -3.13 -22.58 -24.66
CA LEU A 348 -3.25 -21.14 -24.54
C LEU A 348 -2.25 -20.46 -25.48
N ARG A 349 -2.75 -19.60 -26.37
CA ARG A 349 -1.95 -18.79 -27.27
C ARG A 349 -1.99 -17.33 -26.85
N TRP A 350 -0.83 -16.72 -26.74
CA TRP A 350 -0.61 -15.34 -26.33
C TRP A 350 0.18 -14.61 -27.41
N ILE A 351 -0.30 -13.44 -27.83
CA ILE A 351 0.44 -12.57 -28.76
C ILE A 351 0.34 -11.16 -28.21
N ARG A 352 1.49 -10.61 -27.80
CA ARG A 352 1.70 -9.18 -27.50
C ARG A 352 0.63 -8.56 -26.60
N GLY A 353 0.34 -9.18 -25.45
CA GLY A 353 -0.63 -8.64 -24.50
C GLY A 353 -2.05 -9.23 -24.59
N ALA A 354 -2.33 -10.08 -25.58
CA ALA A 354 -3.67 -10.63 -25.80
C ALA A 354 -3.66 -12.16 -25.99
N LEU A 355 -4.63 -12.83 -25.37
CA LEU A 355 -4.92 -14.23 -25.68
C LEU A 355 -5.57 -14.34 -27.07
N GLN A 356 -5.29 -15.42 -27.80
CA GLN A 356 -5.78 -15.58 -29.16
C GLN A 356 -7.03 -16.46 -29.24
N PRO A 357 -7.93 -16.21 -30.22
CA PRO A 357 -9.07 -17.07 -30.48
C PRO A 357 -8.66 -18.53 -30.68
N GLY A 358 -9.49 -19.46 -30.21
CA GLY A 358 -9.23 -20.89 -30.21
C GLY A 358 -8.37 -21.38 -29.05
N SER A 359 -7.90 -20.49 -28.18
CA SER A 359 -7.26 -20.90 -26.91
C SER A 359 -8.30 -21.49 -25.97
N GLN A 360 -8.02 -22.66 -25.41
CA GLN A 360 -8.89 -23.33 -24.46
C GLN A 360 -8.06 -24.05 -23.40
N LEU A 361 -8.51 -24.02 -22.15
CA LEU A 361 -7.90 -24.78 -21.07
C LEU A 361 -9.01 -25.35 -20.19
N GLN A 362 -8.97 -26.66 -19.96
CA GLN A 362 -9.88 -27.38 -19.08
C GLN A 362 -9.07 -27.97 -17.94
N TRP A 363 -9.55 -27.78 -16.71
CA TRP A 363 -8.96 -28.33 -15.52
C TRP A 363 -10.04 -28.98 -14.66
N ARG A 364 -9.72 -30.18 -14.17
CA ARG A 364 -10.58 -31.01 -13.33
C ARG A 364 -9.77 -31.46 -12.13
N ALA A 365 -10.25 -31.17 -10.93
CA ALA A 365 -9.52 -31.48 -9.70
C ALA A 365 -10.46 -32.09 -8.66
N PRO A 366 -10.26 -33.37 -8.27
CA PRO A 366 -10.96 -33.96 -7.14
C PRO A 366 -10.70 -33.18 -5.85
N LEU A 367 -11.74 -32.98 -5.07
CA LEU A 367 -11.71 -32.31 -3.78
C LEU A 367 -11.78 -33.36 -2.68
N HIS A 368 -10.81 -33.36 -1.75
CA HIS A 368 -10.81 -34.27 -0.61
C HIS A 368 -10.87 -33.51 0.71
N ASP A 369 -11.61 -34.03 1.67
CA ASP A 369 -11.57 -33.61 3.08
C ASP A 369 -10.58 -34.48 3.84
N SER A 370 -9.43 -33.93 4.23
CA SER A 370 -8.44 -34.67 5.03
C SER A 370 -8.70 -34.66 6.53
N THR A 371 -9.79 -34.04 7.00
CA THR A 371 -10.15 -34.09 8.43
C THR A 371 -10.81 -35.42 8.83
N ARG A 372 -11.29 -36.17 7.85
CA ARG A 372 -11.82 -37.54 8.01
C ARG A 372 -10.75 -38.56 7.62
N VAL A 373 -10.69 -39.68 8.34
CA VAL A 373 -9.81 -40.81 8.02
C VAL A 373 -10.70 -42.03 7.71
N PRO A 374 -10.73 -42.55 6.47
CA PRO A 374 -10.01 -42.07 5.28
C PRO A 374 -10.55 -40.73 4.74
N ALA A 375 -9.72 -40.01 3.96
CA ALA A 375 -10.09 -38.71 3.41
C ALA A 375 -11.30 -38.83 2.47
N ALA A 376 -12.40 -38.16 2.81
CA ALA A 376 -13.64 -38.25 2.06
C ALA A 376 -13.52 -37.46 0.74
N LEU A 377 -14.00 -38.04 -0.37
CA LEU A 377 -14.17 -37.31 -1.63
C LEU A 377 -15.36 -36.36 -1.47
N LEU A 378 -15.11 -35.06 -1.57
CA LEU A 378 -16.11 -34.02 -1.48
C LEU A 378 -16.77 -33.76 -2.84
N GLY A 379 -16.02 -33.89 -3.93
CA GLY A 379 -16.54 -33.65 -5.27
C GLY A 379 -15.40 -33.39 -6.26
N GLU A 380 -15.72 -32.68 -7.34
CA GLU A 380 -14.77 -32.33 -8.38
C GLU A 380 -14.92 -30.84 -8.72
N LEU A 381 -13.83 -30.09 -8.62
CA LEU A 381 -13.74 -28.75 -9.17
C LEU A 381 -13.48 -28.85 -10.67
N THR A 382 -14.32 -28.18 -11.45
CA THR A 382 -14.15 -28.05 -12.89
C THR A 382 -13.93 -26.58 -13.24
N ALA A 383 -12.90 -26.30 -14.01
CA ALA A 383 -12.59 -24.96 -14.50
C ALA A 383 -12.32 -25.01 -16.00
N GLN A 384 -12.96 -24.14 -16.76
CA GLN A 384 -12.83 -24.05 -18.21
C GLN A 384 -12.62 -22.60 -18.62
N LEU A 385 -11.50 -22.34 -19.28
CA LEU A 385 -11.19 -21.08 -19.94
C LEU A 385 -11.32 -21.27 -21.45
N GLN A 386 -12.10 -20.43 -22.11
CA GLN A 386 -12.28 -20.41 -23.56
C GLN A 386 -12.09 -18.99 -24.08
N ILE A 387 -11.32 -18.85 -25.15
CA ILE A 387 -11.03 -17.56 -25.78
C ILE A 387 -11.53 -17.58 -27.22
N ASP A 388 -12.54 -16.76 -27.50
CA ASP A 388 -13.00 -16.46 -28.85
C ASP A 388 -12.71 -14.98 -29.15
N GLN A 389 -13.75 -14.16 -29.39
CA GLN A 389 -13.62 -12.70 -29.39
C GLN A 389 -13.50 -12.13 -27.97
N ASN A 390 -13.98 -12.88 -26.98
CA ASN A 390 -14.03 -12.55 -25.56
C ASN A 390 -13.39 -13.67 -24.74
N LEU A 391 -12.97 -13.38 -23.51
CA LEU A 391 -12.61 -14.44 -22.57
C LEU A 391 -13.87 -14.97 -21.88
N ARG A 392 -14.01 -16.29 -21.75
CA ARG A 392 -15.04 -16.93 -20.92
C ARG A 392 -14.36 -17.87 -19.93
N LEU A 393 -14.63 -17.66 -18.64
CA LEU A 393 -14.20 -18.51 -17.55
C LEU A 393 -15.43 -19.13 -16.91
N LYS A 394 -15.52 -20.45 -16.94
CA LYS A 394 -16.49 -21.22 -16.16
C LYS A 394 -15.78 -21.95 -15.04
N VAL A 395 -16.31 -21.85 -13.83
CA VAL A 395 -15.83 -22.63 -12.68
C VAL A 395 -17.06 -23.23 -12.02
N SER A 396 -17.06 -24.54 -11.81
CA SER A 396 -18.14 -25.23 -11.12
C SER A 396 -17.54 -26.21 -10.13
N MET A 397 -17.99 -26.07 -8.89
CA MET A 397 -17.66 -26.92 -7.76
C MET A 397 -18.98 -27.24 -7.03
N PRO A 398 -19.52 -28.45 -7.23
CA PRO A 398 -20.79 -28.85 -6.64
C PRO A 398 -20.67 -28.88 -5.11
N GLU A 399 -21.77 -28.58 -4.42
CA GLU A 399 -21.86 -28.63 -2.96
C GLU A 399 -21.65 -30.06 -2.47
N PRO A 400 -20.52 -30.37 -1.81
CA PRO A 400 -20.37 -31.64 -1.14
C PRO A 400 -21.31 -31.68 0.07
N ALA A 401 -21.99 -32.81 0.30
CA ALA A 401 -22.67 -33.04 1.56
C ALA A 401 -21.69 -32.75 2.73
N ASP A 402 -22.11 -31.88 3.66
CA ASP A 402 -21.39 -31.46 4.87
C ASP A 402 -20.14 -30.57 4.69
N ALA A 403 -19.73 -30.18 3.48
CA ALA A 403 -18.50 -29.39 3.32
C ALA A 403 -18.68 -27.89 3.57
N GLY A 404 -19.89 -27.34 3.36
CA GLY A 404 -20.13 -25.90 3.49
C GLY A 404 -19.31 -25.08 2.51
N LEU A 405 -19.12 -25.61 1.29
CA LEU A 405 -18.27 -25.01 0.26
C LEU A 405 -18.92 -25.17 -1.12
N THR A 406 -19.26 -24.05 -1.76
CA THR A 406 -19.79 -24.04 -3.14
C THR A 406 -19.15 -22.92 -3.95
N LEU A 407 -18.83 -23.19 -5.21
CA LEU A 407 -18.40 -22.17 -6.16
C LEU A 407 -18.99 -22.49 -7.53
N ASP A 408 -19.79 -21.58 -8.06
CA ASP A 408 -20.33 -21.66 -9.42
C ASP A 408 -20.18 -20.28 -10.08
N ALA A 409 -19.47 -20.19 -11.19
CA ALA A 409 -19.21 -18.94 -11.87
C ALA A 409 -19.15 -19.13 -13.38
N ASP A 410 -19.86 -18.28 -14.13
CA ASP A 410 -19.71 -18.13 -15.60
C ASP A 410 -19.44 -16.64 -15.87
N ILE A 411 -18.17 -16.32 -16.05
CA ILE A 411 -17.66 -14.97 -16.22
C ILE A 411 -17.21 -14.78 -17.66
N ARG A 412 -17.71 -13.73 -18.31
CA ARG A 412 -17.29 -13.28 -19.63
C ARG A 412 -16.61 -11.93 -19.52
N VAL A 413 -15.46 -11.78 -20.16
CA VAL A 413 -14.72 -10.51 -20.20
C VAL A 413 -14.61 -10.09 -21.66
N GLN A 414 -15.12 -8.90 -22.00
CA GLN A 414 -15.11 -8.43 -23.38
C GLN A 414 -13.69 -8.12 -23.86
N GLY A 415 -13.36 -8.56 -25.08
CA GLY A 415 -12.03 -8.48 -25.64
C GLY A 415 -11.08 -9.55 -25.09
N ARG A 416 -9.80 -9.47 -25.48
CA ARG A 416 -8.81 -10.54 -25.24
C ARG A 416 -7.54 -10.08 -24.52
N GLN A 417 -7.46 -8.79 -24.23
CA GLN A 417 -6.29 -8.19 -23.58
C GLN A 417 -6.35 -8.45 -22.08
N LEU A 418 -5.27 -8.98 -21.52
CA LEU A 418 -5.12 -9.18 -20.08
C LEU A 418 -4.22 -8.09 -19.50
N PRO A 419 -4.74 -7.22 -18.62
CA PRO A 419 -4.00 -6.12 -18.03
C PRO A 419 -3.09 -6.65 -16.92
N VAL A 420 -1.84 -6.94 -17.28
CA VAL A 420 -0.80 -7.50 -16.40
C VAL A 420 -0.39 -6.61 -15.21
N HIS A 421 -0.87 -5.36 -15.14
CA HIS A 421 -0.59 -4.41 -14.05
C HIS A 421 -1.77 -4.21 -13.10
N SER A 422 -3.00 -4.33 -13.61
CA SER A 422 -4.21 -4.04 -12.85
C SER A 422 -5.35 -4.89 -13.39
N MET A 423 -5.54 -6.06 -12.78
CA MET A 423 -6.69 -6.93 -13.06
C MET A 423 -8.02 -6.18 -12.86
N ARG A 424 -8.03 -5.12 -12.05
CA ARG A 424 -9.20 -4.23 -11.87
C ARG A 424 -9.70 -3.60 -13.16
N SER A 425 -8.83 -3.36 -14.15
CA SER A 425 -9.26 -2.81 -15.45
C SER A 425 -10.06 -3.79 -16.30
N LEU A 426 -10.18 -5.07 -15.89
CA LEU A 426 -11.12 -6.00 -16.49
C LEU A 426 -12.56 -5.76 -16.04
N LEU A 427 -12.80 -5.24 -14.81
CA LEU A 427 -14.15 -5.12 -14.25
C LEU A 427 -15.14 -4.44 -15.21
N PRO A 428 -14.88 -3.25 -15.80
CA PRO A 428 -15.85 -2.54 -16.65
C PRO A 428 -16.33 -3.30 -17.89
N ARG A 429 -15.64 -4.39 -18.25
CA ARG A 429 -15.93 -5.25 -19.40
C ARG A 429 -16.25 -6.68 -18.99
N THR A 430 -16.38 -6.94 -17.70
CA THR A 430 -16.74 -8.25 -17.15
C THR A 430 -18.25 -8.36 -16.99
N SER A 431 -18.84 -9.49 -17.36
CA SER A 431 -20.26 -9.77 -17.17
C SER A 431 -20.47 -11.25 -16.90
N GLY A 432 -21.47 -11.63 -16.13
CA GLY A 432 -21.66 -13.02 -15.76
C GLY A 432 -22.39 -13.20 -14.44
N HIS A 433 -22.28 -14.39 -13.88
CA HIS A 433 -22.75 -14.67 -12.53
C HIS A 433 -21.67 -15.41 -11.73
N ALA A 434 -21.71 -15.24 -10.42
CA ALA A 434 -20.86 -15.95 -9.48
C ALA A 434 -21.63 -16.23 -8.19
N ARG A 435 -21.82 -17.50 -7.87
CA ARG A 435 -22.30 -18.00 -6.59
C ARG A 435 -21.13 -18.57 -5.79
N LEU A 436 -21.01 -18.14 -4.55
CA LEU A 436 -19.93 -18.53 -3.65
C LEU A 436 -20.51 -18.74 -2.25
N HIS A 437 -20.19 -19.87 -1.64
CA HIS A 437 -20.38 -20.10 -0.21
C HIS A 437 -19.06 -20.67 0.31
N TRP A 438 -18.25 -19.86 1.01
CA TRP A 438 -16.89 -20.26 1.41
C TRP A 438 -16.39 -19.45 2.62
N GLN A 439 -15.87 -20.15 3.65
CA GLN A 439 -14.98 -19.58 4.67
C GLN A 439 -13.60 -19.22 4.08
N LEU A 440 -13.40 -17.95 3.71
CA LEU A 440 -12.14 -17.47 3.13
C LEU A 440 -11.15 -17.09 4.23
N SER A 441 -9.85 -17.31 3.98
CA SER A 441 -8.76 -16.95 4.90
C SER A 441 -8.40 -15.46 4.87
N SER A 442 -8.89 -14.73 3.86
CA SER A 442 -8.74 -13.28 3.73
C SER A 442 -9.91 -12.70 2.95
N LEU A 443 -10.48 -11.62 3.48
CA LEU A 443 -11.54 -10.84 2.85
C LEU A 443 -11.06 -9.51 2.26
N SER A 444 -9.74 -9.27 2.22
CA SER A 444 -9.17 -8.01 1.74
C SER A 444 -9.47 -7.72 0.26
N TRP A 445 -9.80 -8.75 -0.52
CA TRP A 445 -10.21 -8.63 -1.92
C TRP A 445 -11.60 -8.02 -2.08
N ILE A 446 -12.49 -8.12 -1.09
CA ILE A 446 -13.86 -7.56 -1.15
C ILE A 446 -13.80 -6.04 -1.25
N ALA A 447 -12.92 -5.40 -0.46
CA ALA A 447 -12.68 -3.97 -0.54
C ALA A 447 -12.22 -3.54 -1.95
N ALA A 448 -11.48 -4.41 -2.67
CA ALA A 448 -11.04 -4.13 -4.04
C ALA A 448 -12.18 -4.14 -5.09
N LEU A 449 -13.39 -4.61 -4.74
CA LEU A 449 -14.58 -4.54 -5.59
C LEU A 449 -15.27 -3.17 -5.55
N PHE A 450 -14.96 -2.32 -4.56
CA PHE A 450 -15.56 -0.99 -4.39
C PHE A 450 -14.50 0.08 -4.74
N PRO A 451 -14.55 0.70 -5.94
CA PRO A 451 -13.56 1.70 -6.35
C PRO A 451 -13.58 2.94 -5.43
N ASP A 452 -12.41 3.52 -5.18
CA ASP A 452 -12.22 4.78 -4.44
C ASP A 452 -12.66 4.74 -2.96
N VAL A 453 -12.73 3.54 -2.39
CA VAL A 453 -13.02 3.27 -0.97
C VAL A 453 -11.74 2.83 -0.24
N ASP A 454 -10.69 3.67 -0.29
CA ASP A 454 -9.44 3.41 0.44
C ASP A 454 -9.62 3.45 1.98
N TRP A 455 -10.80 3.87 2.43
CA TRP A 455 -11.19 3.98 3.83
C TRP A 455 -11.77 2.68 4.41
N LEU A 456 -12.06 1.64 3.62
CA LEU A 456 -12.62 0.38 4.11
C LEU A 456 -11.65 -0.76 3.83
N THR A 457 -11.13 -1.39 4.88
CA THR A 457 -10.37 -2.63 4.78
C THR A 457 -11.10 -3.74 5.54
N LEU A 458 -11.39 -4.83 4.85
CA LEU A 458 -11.93 -6.04 5.47
C LEU A 458 -10.75 -7.00 5.64
N GLU A 459 -10.33 -7.19 6.88
CA GLU A 459 -9.17 -8.01 7.19
C GLU A 459 -9.58 -9.32 7.87
N GLY A 460 -8.76 -10.34 7.68
CA GLY A 460 -9.00 -11.63 8.29
C GLY A 460 -10.01 -12.51 7.56
N GLU A 461 -10.41 -13.54 8.27
CA GLU A 461 -11.23 -14.64 7.76
C GLU A 461 -12.72 -14.39 8.00
N GLY A 462 -13.55 -14.96 7.13
CA GLY A 462 -14.99 -14.89 7.29
C GLY A 462 -15.72 -15.78 6.30
N LEU A 463 -16.91 -16.22 6.68
CA LEU A 463 -17.83 -16.92 5.81
C LEU A 463 -18.41 -15.90 4.81
N VAL A 464 -18.26 -16.18 3.52
CA VAL A 464 -18.88 -15.39 2.46
C VAL A 464 -19.96 -16.23 1.80
N ASP A 465 -21.17 -15.69 1.80
CA ASP A 465 -22.30 -16.20 1.02
C ASP A 465 -22.67 -15.14 -0.02
N ALA A 466 -22.44 -15.42 -1.29
CA ALA A 466 -22.66 -14.47 -2.37
C ALA A 466 -23.36 -15.13 -3.55
N ASP A 467 -24.33 -14.42 -4.13
CA ASP A 467 -24.93 -14.70 -5.43
C ASP A 467 -24.91 -13.38 -6.20
N LEU A 468 -23.91 -13.22 -7.05
CA LEU A 468 -23.59 -11.97 -7.73
C LEU A 468 -23.93 -12.10 -9.20
N ARG A 469 -24.69 -11.11 -9.72
CA ARG A 469 -24.91 -10.91 -11.15
C ARG A 469 -24.14 -9.69 -11.58
N ILE A 470 -23.34 -9.81 -12.62
CA ILE A 470 -22.46 -8.74 -13.09
C ILE A 470 -22.87 -8.39 -14.53
N ASP A 471 -23.20 -7.12 -14.80
CA ASP A 471 -23.35 -6.56 -16.15
C ASP A 471 -22.33 -5.45 -16.36
N ARG A 472 -21.41 -5.63 -17.32
CA ARG A 472 -20.32 -4.71 -17.66
C ARG A 472 -19.64 -4.06 -16.44
N GLY A 473 -19.30 -4.90 -15.47
CA GLY A 473 -18.64 -4.53 -14.23
C GLY A 473 -19.54 -4.06 -13.12
N GLN A 474 -20.84 -3.89 -13.34
CA GLN A 474 -21.79 -3.42 -12.34
C GLN A 474 -22.57 -4.61 -11.78
N LEU A 475 -22.89 -4.54 -10.49
CA LEU A 475 -23.79 -5.53 -9.89
C LEU A 475 -25.21 -5.28 -10.40
N ALA A 476 -25.85 -6.31 -10.94
CA ALA A 476 -27.21 -6.26 -11.46
C ALA A 476 -28.24 -6.68 -10.39
N ALA A 477 -29.51 -6.42 -10.68
CA ALA A 477 -30.62 -6.71 -9.78
C ALA A 477 -30.68 -8.18 -9.31
N GLY A 478 -30.97 -8.37 -8.03
CA GLY A 478 -30.97 -9.64 -7.32
C GLY A 478 -29.58 -10.15 -6.94
N SER A 479 -28.53 -9.32 -7.04
CA SER A 479 -27.23 -9.64 -6.45
C SER A 479 -27.29 -9.54 -4.92
N ARG A 480 -26.75 -10.53 -4.21
CA ARG A 480 -26.61 -10.58 -2.74
C ARG A 480 -25.20 -10.97 -2.33
N LEU A 481 -24.71 -10.37 -1.25
CA LEU A 481 -23.49 -10.82 -0.56
C LEU A 481 -23.67 -10.63 0.94
N GLN A 482 -23.38 -11.68 1.69
CA GLN A 482 -23.46 -11.72 3.14
C GLN A 482 -22.14 -12.19 3.71
N VAL A 483 -21.66 -11.44 4.71
CA VAL A 483 -20.50 -11.77 5.51
C VAL A 483 -20.94 -11.68 6.97
N PRO A 484 -21.40 -12.78 7.59
CA PRO A 484 -21.98 -12.75 8.93
C PRO A 484 -20.97 -12.34 10.02
N HIS A 485 -19.71 -12.75 9.87
CA HIS A 485 -18.65 -12.49 10.83
C HIS A 485 -17.32 -12.21 10.11
N VAL A 486 -16.73 -11.03 10.35
CA VAL A 486 -15.42 -10.62 9.85
C VAL A 486 -14.77 -9.63 10.83
N GLN A 487 -13.45 -9.55 10.87
CA GLN A 487 -12.76 -8.43 11.51
C GLN A 487 -12.67 -7.27 10.51
N ALA A 488 -13.38 -6.18 10.76
CA ALA A 488 -13.37 -5.02 9.86
C ALA A 488 -12.53 -3.89 10.44
N GLN A 489 -11.85 -3.18 9.54
CA GLN A 489 -11.18 -1.93 9.83
C GLN A 489 -11.67 -0.83 8.87
N VAL A 490 -12.04 0.31 9.44
CA VAL A 490 -12.61 1.44 8.72
C VAL A 490 -11.80 2.70 9.07
N GLY A 491 -11.12 3.28 8.09
CA GLY A 491 -10.30 4.47 8.24
C GLY A 491 -11.03 5.76 7.86
N VAL A 492 -11.39 6.63 8.80
CA VAL A 492 -12.12 7.89 8.52
C VAL A 492 -11.47 9.07 9.26
N MET A 493 -11.24 10.19 8.55
CA MET A 493 -10.72 11.45 9.13
C MET A 493 -9.46 11.28 10.02
N GLY A 494 -8.52 10.42 9.61
CA GLY A 494 -7.31 10.13 10.39
C GLY A 494 -7.48 9.19 11.60
N HIS A 495 -8.64 8.53 11.69
CA HIS A 495 -8.96 7.54 12.70
C HIS A 495 -9.15 6.16 12.08
N ALA A 496 -8.79 5.11 12.80
CA ALA A 496 -9.07 3.72 12.47
C ALA A 496 -10.12 3.18 13.45
N ILE A 497 -11.24 2.72 12.91
CA ILE A 497 -12.30 2.02 13.63
C ILE A 497 -12.11 0.54 13.37
N THR A 498 -11.87 -0.24 14.42
CA THR A 498 -11.65 -1.70 14.31
C THR A 498 -12.67 -2.45 15.13
N GLY A 499 -13.13 -3.60 14.63
CA GLY A 499 -14.12 -4.39 15.34
C GLY A 499 -14.62 -5.62 14.60
N GLN A 500 -15.36 -6.46 15.31
CA GLN A 500 -16.09 -7.58 14.70
C GLN A 500 -17.33 -7.04 14.00
N ALA A 501 -17.40 -7.28 12.69
CA ALA A 501 -18.44 -6.77 11.82
C ALA A 501 -19.21 -7.89 11.11
N SER A 502 -20.40 -7.51 10.65
CA SER A 502 -21.19 -8.21 9.65
C SER A 502 -21.47 -7.25 8.49
N ALA A 503 -21.60 -7.80 7.28
CA ALA A 503 -21.93 -7.06 6.08
C ALA A 503 -23.05 -7.76 5.30
N ASP A 504 -24.06 -7.01 4.86
CA ASP A 504 -25.11 -7.48 3.95
C ASP A 504 -25.23 -6.47 2.80
N LEU A 505 -24.92 -6.94 1.59
CA LEU A 505 -25.04 -6.20 0.34
C LEU A 505 -26.22 -6.78 -0.45
N ARG A 506 -27.12 -5.89 -0.91
CA ARG A 506 -28.21 -6.22 -1.83
C ARG A 506 -28.26 -5.21 -2.94
N VAL A 507 -28.59 -5.68 -4.14
CA VAL A 507 -28.83 -4.83 -5.29
C VAL A 507 -30.22 -5.13 -5.81
N ASP A 508 -31.15 -4.25 -5.50
CA ASP A 508 -32.53 -4.33 -5.99
C ASP A 508 -32.70 -3.42 -7.22
N ALA A 509 -33.83 -3.57 -7.92
CA ALA A 509 -34.25 -2.64 -8.96
C ALA A 509 -35.56 -1.97 -8.55
N ASP A 510 -35.71 -0.68 -8.83
CA ASP A 510 -36.97 0.02 -8.64
C ASP A 510 -38.00 -0.29 -9.75
N ALA A 511 -39.19 0.29 -9.66
CA ALA A 511 -40.25 0.10 -10.64
C ALA A 511 -39.90 0.58 -12.06
N SER A 512 -38.86 1.42 -12.21
CA SER A 512 -38.34 1.89 -13.49
C SER A 512 -37.15 1.07 -14.00
N GLY A 513 -36.72 0.05 -13.25
CA GLY A 513 -35.59 -0.81 -13.57
C GLY A 513 -34.23 -0.23 -13.18
N GLN A 514 -34.18 0.87 -12.42
CA GLN A 514 -32.92 1.45 -11.95
C GLN A 514 -32.40 0.70 -10.72
N LEU A 515 -31.09 0.48 -10.69
CA LEU A 515 -30.43 -0.28 -9.63
C LEU A 515 -30.35 0.53 -8.34
N LEU A 516 -30.65 -0.12 -7.22
CA LEU A 516 -30.57 0.42 -5.86
C LEU A 516 -29.64 -0.44 -4.99
N PRO A 517 -28.31 -0.32 -5.16
CA PRO A 517 -27.35 -0.96 -4.24
C PRO A 517 -27.52 -0.45 -2.81
N ALA A 518 -27.63 -1.37 -1.87
CA ALA A 518 -27.66 -1.13 -0.44
C ALA A 518 -26.62 -2.02 0.25
N LEU A 519 -25.76 -1.41 1.07
CA LEU A 519 -24.81 -2.12 1.92
C LEU A 519 -25.08 -1.75 3.38
N ALA A 520 -25.45 -2.74 4.19
CA ALA A 520 -25.55 -2.61 5.63
C ALA A 520 -24.29 -3.20 6.28
N LEU A 521 -23.60 -2.39 7.07
CA LEU A 521 -22.44 -2.80 7.86
C LEU A 521 -22.77 -2.61 9.34
N GLN A 522 -22.57 -3.66 10.14
CA GLN A 522 -22.81 -3.60 11.58
C GLN A 522 -21.61 -4.17 12.33
N MET A 523 -20.97 -3.33 13.16
CA MET A 523 -19.96 -3.75 14.11
C MET A 523 -20.59 -4.01 15.47
N GLN A 524 -20.53 -5.25 15.96
CA GLN A 524 -21.08 -5.61 17.27
C GLN A 524 -20.30 -4.92 18.39
N GLN A 525 -18.98 -4.87 18.25
CA GLN A 525 -18.06 -4.18 19.13
C GLN A 525 -17.06 -3.42 18.26
N PHE A 526 -16.73 -2.19 18.63
CA PHE A 526 -15.77 -1.38 17.91
C PHE A 526 -14.87 -0.60 18.86
N SER A 527 -13.66 -0.31 18.39
CA SER A 527 -12.74 0.59 19.03
C SER A 527 -12.24 1.61 18.02
N ILE A 528 -12.02 2.86 18.47
CA ILE A 528 -11.48 3.92 17.65
C ILE A 528 -10.10 4.28 18.17
N ALA A 529 -9.12 4.22 17.28
CA ALA A 529 -7.75 4.66 17.49
C ALA A 529 -7.37 5.70 16.43
N HIS A 530 -6.25 6.38 16.62
CA HIS A 530 -5.67 7.19 15.54
C HIS A 530 -4.95 6.29 14.53
N THR A 531 -4.97 6.65 13.25
CA THR A 531 -4.34 5.83 12.19
C THR A 531 -2.82 5.69 12.38
N ASP A 532 -2.16 6.67 12.99
CA ASP A 532 -0.73 6.67 13.33
C ASP A 532 -0.41 5.89 14.62
N ALA A 533 -1.42 5.51 15.41
CA ALA A 533 -1.29 4.76 16.65
C ALA A 533 -2.44 3.76 16.86
N PRO A 534 -2.63 2.77 15.95
CA PRO A 534 -3.81 1.91 15.92
C PRO A 534 -3.95 1.00 17.15
N THR A 535 -2.87 0.76 17.89
CA THR A 535 -2.86 -0.09 19.10
C THR A 535 -3.28 0.63 20.38
N ARG A 536 -3.59 1.93 20.31
CA ARG A 536 -4.00 2.75 21.46
C ARG A 536 -5.42 3.30 21.24
N PRO A 537 -6.46 2.47 21.39
CA PRO A 537 -7.84 2.93 21.24
C PRO A 537 -8.21 3.89 22.37
N PHE A 538 -8.94 4.95 22.01
CA PHE A 538 -9.41 5.96 22.95
C PHE A 538 -10.94 6.05 23.03
N VAL A 539 -11.65 5.41 22.10
CA VAL A 539 -13.10 5.19 22.16
C VAL A 539 -13.37 3.69 22.06
N GLN A 540 -14.34 3.21 22.82
CA GLN A 540 -14.81 1.84 22.79
C GLN A 540 -16.34 1.82 22.81
N GLY A 541 -16.96 1.19 21.82
CA GLY A 541 -18.41 1.12 21.74
C GLY A 541 -18.91 -0.23 21.26
N ARG A 542 -20.22 -0.31 21.14
CA ARG A 542 -20.95 -1.48 20.63
C ARG A 542 -21.96 -1.00 19.60
N ASP A 543 -22.38 -1.90 18.72
CA ASP A 543 -23.46 -1.67 17.75
C ASP A 543 -23.26 -0.39 16.91
N LEU A 544 -22.11 -0.28 16.24
CA LEU A 544 -21.90 0.74 15.22
C LEU A 544 -22.53 0.26 13.92
N ARG A 545 -23.46 1.04 13.38
CA ARG A 545 -24.19 0.73 12.14
C ARG A 545 -23.87 1.76 11.08
N LEU A 546 -23.55 1.28 9.89
CA LEU A 546 -23.29 2.08 8.71
C LEU A 546 -24.14 1.52 7.56
N ASP A 547 -25.18 2.26 7.20
CA ASP A 547 -26.02 1.95 6.06
C ASP A 547 -25.62 2.83 4.87
N LEU A 548 -25.20 2.20 3.77
CA LEU A 548 -24.89 2.86 2.51
C LEU A 548 -26.01 2.57 1.51
N ARG A 549 -26.56 3.62 0.91
CA ARG A 549 -27.55 3.51 -0.16
C ARG A 549 -27.12 4.34 -1.35
N THR A 550 -26.92 3.70 -2.48
CA THR A 550 -26.56 4.36 -3.73
C THR A 550 -27.83 4.83 -4.44
N ARG A 551 -27.83 6.07 -4.93
CA ARG A 551 -28.94 6.60 -5.72
C ARG A 551 -28.95 5.96 -7.13
N ALA A 552 -30.15 5.85 -7.67
CA ALA A 552 -30.49 5.18 -8.93
C ALA A 552 -29.79 5.76 -10.20
N ASP A 553 -29.20 6.95 -10.10
CA ASP A 553 -28.46 7.65 -11.16
C ASP A 553 -26.95 7.27 -11.21
N ALA A 554 -26.47 6.38 -10.34
CA ALA A 554 -25.07 5.95 -10.30
C ALA A 554 -24.78 4.86 -11.35
N HIS A 555 -24.41 5.28 -12.56
CA HIS A 555 -24.19 4.36 -13.69
C HIS A 555 -22.79 3.72 -13.71
N ASN A 556 -21.95 3.88 -12.68
CA ASN A 556 -20.60 3.30 -12.64
C ASN A 556 -20.11 3.07 -11.20
N LEU A 557 -19.47 1.90 -10.95
CA LEU A 557 -18.78 1.58 -9.69
C LEU A 557 -17.76 2.66 -9.29
N SER A 558 -17.09 3.30 -10.27
CA SER A 558 -16.13 4.39 -10.02
C SER A 558 -16.76 5.72 -9.59
N SER A 559 -18.09 5.80 -9.57
CA SER A 559 -18.86 6.97 -9.10
C SER A 559 -19.71 6.66 -7.87
N LEU A 560 -19.62 5.44 -7.31
CA LEU A 560 -20.40 5.03 -6.14
C LEU A 560 -20.22 6.01 -4.99
N ARG A 561 -19.00 6.49 -4.75
CA ARG A 561 -18.71 7.47 -3.70
C ARG A 561 -19.49 8.78 -3.85
N ASP A 562 -19.69 9.25 -5.07
CA ASP A 562 -20.34 10.53 -5.36
C ASP A 562 -21.86 10.42 -5.50
N ALA A 563 -22.39 9.19 -5.46
CA ALA A 563 -23.82 8.89 -5.54
C ALA A 563 -24.38 8.13 -4.31
N THR A 564 -23.53 7.77 -3.34
CA THR A 564 -23.92 7.02 -2.14
C THR A 564 -24.22 7.95 -0.97
N ARG A 565 -25.42 7.81 -0.41
CA ARG A 565 -25.77 8.35 0.90
C ARG A 565 -25.35 7.36 1.97
N ALA A 566 -24.75 7.85 3.05
CA ALA A 566 -24.40 7.03 4.20
C ALA A 566 -25.16 7.50 5.45
N HIS A 567 -25.62 6.54 6.26
CA HIS A 567 -26.19 6.79 7.57
C HIS A 567 -25.35 6.05 8.61
N LEU A 568 -24.64 6.80 9.45
CA LEU A 568 -23.80 6.26 10.52
C LEU A 568 -24.46 6.50 11.86
N VAL A 569 -24.68 5.43 12.63
CA VAL A 569 -25.29 5.50 13.97
C VAL A 569 -24.46 4.70 14.96
N PHE A 570 -24.22 5.29 16.12
CA PHE A 570 -23.68 4.61 17.30
C PHE A 570 -24.16 5.31 18.57
N ALA A 571 -24.28 4.55 19.67
CA ALA A 571 -24.71 5.08 20.95
C ALA A 571 -23.77 4.64 22.08
N ASP A 572 -23.68 5.48 23.10
CA ASP A 572 -23.00 5.18 24.37
C ASP A 572 -21.57 4.63 24.23
N ALA A 573 -20.84 5.11 23.21
CA ALA A 573 -19.45 4.77 23.01
C ALA A 573 -18.60 5.43 24.11
N ARG A 574 -17.92 4.61 24.90
CA ARG A 574 -17.17 5.06 26.07
C ARG A 574 -15.85 5.69 25.66
N VAL A 575 -15.52 6.79 26.30
CA VAL A 575 -14.20 7.41 26.30
C VAL A 575 -13.62 7.19 27.71
N PRO A 576 -12.73 6.20 27.89
CA PRO A 576 -12.20 5.88 29.22
C PRO A 576 -11.40 7.02 29.85
N ASP A 577 -10.74 7.83 29.02
CA ASP A 577 -9.89 8.94 29.47
C ASP A 577 -9.99 10.12 28.50
N LEU A 578 -10.50 11.25 29.00
CA LEU A 578 -10.65 12.48 28.22
C LEU A 578 -9.32 13.10 27.79
N ARG A 579 -8.18 12.71 28.39
CA ARG A 579 -6.84 13.15 27.96
C ARG A 579 -6.53 12.81 26.51
N ALA A 580 -7.20 11.79 25.94
CA ALA A 580 -7.08 11.44 24.54
C ALA A 580 -7.45 12.60 23.59
N TYR A 581 -8.33 13.52 24.02
CA TYR A 581 -8.73 14.67 23.20
C TYR A 581 -7.74 15.84 23.24
N ASN A 582 -6.71 15.80 24.08
CA ASN A 582 -5.75 16.90 24.18
C ASN A 582 -5.06 17.21 22.84
N ARG A 583 -4.90 16.23 21.92
CA ARG A 583 -4.33 16.52 20.58
C ARG A 583 -5.17 17.48 19.74
N TYR A 584 -6.44 17.65 20.09
CA TYR A 584 -7.39 18.50 19.39
C TYR A 584 -7.62 19.83 20.09
N LEU A 585 -7.06 20.05 21.27
CA LEU A 585 -7.29 21.24 22.10
C LEU A 585 -6.09 22.19 22.06
N PRO A 586 -6.28 23.49 22.33
CA PRO A 586 -5.19 24.45 22.49
C PRO A 586 -4.52 24.20 23.84
N GLN A 587 -3.60 23.23 23.92
CA GLN A 587 -3.22 22.54 25.17
C GLN A 587 -2.69 23.48 26.26
N GLN A 588 -2.10 24.62 25.89
CA GLN A 588 -1.63 25.60 26.86
C GLN A 588 -2.77 26.37 27.54
N GLN A 589 -3.91 26.55 26.87
CA GLN A 589 -5.07 27.28 27.38
C GLN A 589 -6.19 26.36 27.84
N LEU A 590 -6.36 25.20 27.20
CA LEU A 590 -7.43 24.25 27.45
C LEU A 590 -6.89 22.84 27.32
N ARG A 591 -6.90 22.08 28.42
CA ARG A 591 -6.54 20.65 28.40
C ARG A 591 -7.34 19.86 29.41
N PHE A 592 -7.57 18.58 29.11
CA PHE A 592 -8.06 17.63 30.09
C PHE A 592 -6.89 17.03 30.87
N ASP A 593 -7.04 16.95 32.19
CA ASP A 593 -6.17 16.21 33.10
C ASP A 593 -6.78 14.86 33.50
N GLY A 594 -8.03 14.59 33.08
CA GLY A 594 -8.69 13.30 33.19
C GLY A 594 -10.21 13.43 33.21
N GLY A 595 -10.87 12.33 33.60
CA GLY A 595 -12.31 12.16 33.52
C GLY A 595 -12.67 11.13 32.46
N SER A 596 -13.95 10.80 32.38
CA SER A 596 -14.47 9.82 31.43
C SER A 596 -15.70 10.39 30.73
N GLY A 597 -16.09 9.79 29.61
CA GLY A 597 -17.29 10.22 28.91
C GLY A 597 -17.92 9.15 28.06
N VAL A 598 -19.04 9.53 27.46
CA VAL A 598 -19.77 8.76 26.48
C VAL A 598 -20.06 9.63 25.26
N LEU A 599 -20.01 9.03 24.09
CA LEU A 599 -20.24 9.64 22.79
C LEU A 599 -21.35 8.87 22.07
N SER A 600 -22.30 9.60 21.51
CA SER A 600 -23.30 9.05 20.59
C SER A 600 -23.33 9.90 19.32
N GLY A 601 -23.60 9.27 18.18
CA GLY A 601 -23.63 9.95 16.90
C GLY A 601 -24.73 9.38 16.00
N ASP A 602 -25.39 10.27 15.28
CA ASP A 602 -26.29 9.97 14.16
C ASP A 602 -25.96 10.95 13.04
N LEU A 603 -25.29 10.45 11.99
CA LEU A 603 -24.76 11.27 10.90
C LEU A 603 -25.36 10.82 9.57
N GLN A 604 -26.01 11.74 8.87
CA GLN A 604 -26.47 11.55 7.50
C GLN A 604 -25.54 12.27 6.53
N ILE A 605 -24.83 11.46 5.74
CA ILE A 605 -23.83 11.90 4.79
C ILE A 605 -24.44 11.80 3.39
N GLU A 606 -24.64 12.95 2.76
CA GLU A 606 -25.12 13.08 1.39
C GLU A 606 -24.01 12.76 0.38
N PRO A 607 -24.39 12.41 -0.86
CA PRO A 607 -23.43 12.09 -1.91
C PRO A 607 -22.41 13.21 -2.16
N GLY A 608 -21.16 12.81 -2.37
CA GLY A 608 -19.99 13.70 -2.41
C GLY A 608 -19.32 13.93 -1.04
N GLY A 609 -19.84 13.35 0.04
CA GLY A 609 -19.25 13.47 1.39
C GLY A 609 -19.70 14.71 2.16
N ARG A 610 -20.85 15.28 1.79
CA ARG A 610 -21.42 16.46 2.49
C ARG A 610 -22.32 15.99 3.62
N ILE A 611 -22.19 16.55 4.82
CA ILE A 611 -23.12 16.28 5.92
C ILE A 611 -24.34 17.18 5.73
N GLY A 612 -25.48 16.58 5.42
CA GLY A 612 -26.75 17.28 5.33
C GLY A 612 -27.28 17.62 6.72
N LYS A 613 -27.43 16.60 7.57
CA LYS A 613 -27.82 16.70 8.97
C LYS A 613 -27.05 15.67 9.79
N GLY A 614 -26.54 16.07 10.94
CA GLY A 614 -25.91 15.16 11.88
C GLY A 614 -26.05 15.65 13.32
N GLY A 615 -26.12 14.73 14.25
CA GLY A 615 -26.13 15.00 15.68
C GLY A 615 -25.03 14.22 16.37
N VAL A 616 -24.25 14.89 17.22
CA VAL A 616 -23.29 14.25 18.12
C VAL A 616 -23.61 14.67 19.54
N ARG A 617 -23.80 13.68 20.41
CA ARG A 617 -24.01 13.89 21.84
C ARG A 617 -22.78 13.43 22.60
N ILE A 618 -22.25 14.31 23.44
CA ILE A 618 -21.10 14.06 24.30
C ILE A 618 -21.55 14.26 25.73
N ALA A 619 -21.28 13.30 26.61
CA ALA A 619 -21.44 13.50 28.04
C ALA A 619 -20.15 13.10 28.75
N ALA A 620 -19.55 14.03 29.47
CA ALA A 620 -18.36 13.81 30.28
C ALA A 620 -18.73 13.89 31.76
N ARG A 621 -18.17 12.98 32.56
CA ARG A 621 -18.40 12.88 34.00
C ARG A 621 -17.10 13.05 34.75
N ALA A 622 -17.16 13.81 35.85
CA ALA A 622 -16.00 14.15 36.66
C ALA A 622 -14.80 14.60 35.80
N ALA A 623 -15.08 15.38 34.75
CA ALA A 623 -14.08 15.94 33.86
C ALA A 623 -13.18 16.87 34.67
N ARG A 624 -11.86 16.62 34.63
CA ARG A 624 -10.83 17.48 35.20
C ARG A 624 -10.20 18.24 34.05
N LEU A 625 -10.42 19.54 34.00
CA LEU A 625 -10.06 20.41 32.90
C LEU A 625 -9.24 21.59 33.43
N GLN A 626 -8.24 22.02 32.68
CA GLN A 626 -7.54 23.26 32.91
C GLN A 626 -7.97 24.24 31.84
N PHE A 627 -8.49 25.38 32.26
CA PHE A 627 -8.84 26.47 31.35
C PHE A 627 -8.20 27.77 31.80
N ALA A 628 -7.41 28.38 30.91
CA ALA A 628 -6.69 29.62 31.16
C ALA A 628 -5.98 29.61 32.53
N GLY A 629 -5.34 28.50 32.90
CA GLY A 629 -4.63 28.30 34.18
C GLY A 629 -5.50 28.01 35.40
N LEU A 630 -6.83 28.00 35.28
CA LEU A 630 -7.75 27.59 36.35
C LEU A 630 -8.04 26.09 36.25
N ALA A 631 -7.95 25.39 37.39
CA ALA A 631 -8.39 24.00 37.47
C ALA A 631 -9.92 23.95 37.67
N LEU A 632 -10.58 23.22 36.79
CA LEU A 632 -12.02 23.00 36.75
C LEU A 632 -12.30 21.51 36.97
N ARG A 633 -13.33 21.22 37.77
CA ARG A 633 -13.86 19.86 37.90
C ARG A 633 -15.38 19.89 37.79
N GLY A 634 -15.97 19.09 36.89
CA GLY A 634 -17.42 19.04 36.75
C GLY A 634 -17.90 18.06 35.69
N ASP A 635 -19.17 18.20 35.32
CA ASP A 635 -19.80 17.42 34.26
C ASP A 635 -20.06 18.30 33.03
N VAL A 636 -19.96 17.71 31.84
CA VAL A 636 -20.20 18.39 30.57
C VAL A 636 -21.19 17.58 29.75
N ASP A 637 -22.21 18.21 29.22
CA ASP A 637 -23.15 17.61 28.27
C ASP A 637 -23.22 18.51 27.04
N ALA A 638 -22.84 18.00 25.88
CA ALA A 638 -22.88 18.73 24.62
C ALA A 638 -23.78 18.01 23.62
N ASP A 639 -24.73 18.75 23.04
CA ASP A 639 -25.54 18.34 21.90
C ASP A 639 -25.10 19.19 20.71
N LEU A 640 -24.30 18.59 19.83
CA LEU A 640 -23.70 19.24 18.67
C LEU A 640 -24.49 18.90 17.42
N ARG A 641 -24.96 19.94 16.73
CA ARG A 641 -25.71 19.84 15.47
C ARG A 641 -24.77 20.15 14.32
N LEU A 642 -24.39 19.11 13.59
CA LEU A 642 -23.52 19.20 12.43
C LEU A 642 -24.37 19.47 11.19
N GLN A 643 -24.20 20.65 10.60
CA GLN A 643 -24.95 21.09 9.43
C GLN A 643 -23.99 21.58 8.35
N ARG A 644 -24.42 21.52 7.08
CA ARG A 644 -23.69 22.06 5.92
C ARG A 644 -22.20 21.67 5.93
N GLY A 645 -21.90 20.43 6.36
CA GLY A 645 -20.55 19.97 6.58
C GLY A 645 -19.92 19.40 5.31
N ASP A 646 -18.61 19.52 5.19
CA ASP A 646 -17.81 18.83 4.17
C ASP A 646 -16.77 17.96 4.88
N LEU A 647 -16.94 16.64 4.79
CA LEU A 647 -16.05 15.66 5.43
C LEU A 647 -14.63 15.68 4.83
N ARG A 648 -14.46 16.04 3.56
CA ARG A 648 -13.13 16.11 2.92
C ARG A 648 -12.40 17.39 3.32
N ALA A 649 -13.13 18.51 3.36
CA ALA A 649 -12.58 19.77 3.84
C ALA A 649 -12.44 19.81 5.37
N GLU A 650 -13.06 18.85 6.07
CA GLU A 650 -13.14 18.78 7.54
C GLU A 650 -13.74 20.06 8.13
N GLN A 651 -14.75 20.61 7.46
CA GLN A 651 -15.43 21.86 7.81
C GLN A 651 -16.88 21.59 8.18
N PHE A 652 -17.34 22.12 9.31
CA PHE A 652 -18.68 21.90 9.82
C PHE A 652 -19.28 23.20 10.35
N SER A 653 -20.57 23.42 10.13
CA SER A 653 -21.35 24.39 10.90
C SER A 653 -21.94 23.68 12.12
N LEU A 654 -21.84 24.34 13.27
CA LEU A 654 -22.31 23.91 14.57
C LEU A 654 -23.50 24.77 15.05
N ASP A 655 -24.21 25.39 14.11
CA ASP A 655 -25.34 26.28 14.41
C ASP A 655 -26.43 25.52 15.19
N ALA A 656 -27.01 26.19 16.20
CA ALA A 656 -27.97 25.64 17.15
C ALA A 656 -27.44 24.47 18.00
N SER A 657 -26.11 24.32 18.13
CA SER A 657 -25.50 23.41 19.10
C SER A 657 -25.59 23.98 20.52
N SER A 658 -25.61 23.10 21.51
CA SER A 658 -25.62 23.51 22.92
C SER A 658 -24.63 22.72 23.76
N ILE A 659 -23.99 23.40 24.71
CA ILE A 659 -23.05 22.82 25.66
C ILE A 659 -23.50 23.24 27.06
N GLN A 660 -23.67 22.28 27.95
CA GLN A 660 -24.04 22.48 29.33
C GLN A 660 -22.90 22.04 30.24
N LEU A 661 -22.49 22.93 31.14
CA LEU A 661 -21.56 22.65 32.22
C LEU A 661 -22.36 22.56 33.51
N ARG A 662 -22.16 21.50 34.29
CA ARG A 662 -22.86 21.26 35.56
C ARG A 662 -21.87 20.88 36.65
N ASN A 663 -22.24 21.15 37.90
CA ASN A 663 -21.47 20.77 39.08
C ASN A 663 -20.00 21.22 39.01
N VAL A 664 -19.75 22.39 38.42
CA VAL A 664 -18.39 22.86 38.22
C VAL A 664 -17.85 23.44 39.52
N GLY A 665 -16.73 22.88 39.96
CA GLY A 665 -15.89 23.36 41.05
C GLY A 665 -14.66 24.09 40.52
N PHE A 666 -14.34 25.26 41.08
CA PHE A 666 -13.13 26.02 40.77
C PHE A 666 -12.73 26.95 41.93
N THR A 667 -11.50 27.45 41.91
CA THR A 667 -11.05 28.47 42.86
C THR A 667 -11.37 29.86 42.32
N GLY A 668 -12.20 30.59 43.07
CA GLY A 668 -12.65 31.94 42.75
C GLY A 668 -11.54 33.00 42.86
N PRO A 669 -11.84 34.25 42.45
CA PRO A 669 -10.87 35.34 42.46
C PRO A 669 -10.43 35.77 43.87
N ASP A 670 -11.24 35.45 44.88
CA ASP A 670 -11.03 35.64 46.31
C ASP A 670 -10.17 34.54 46.96
N GLY A 671 -9.74 33.53 46.18
CA GLY A 671 -9.03 32.35 46.64
C GLY A 671 -9.93 31.29 47.29
N GLN A 672 -11.26 31.51 47.33
CA GLN A 672 -12.21 30.57 47.90
C GLN A 672 -12.60 29.51 46.88
N HIS A 673 -12.81 28.27 47.34
CA HIS A 673 -13.35 27.22 46.49
C HIS A 673 -14.85 27.43 46.28
N ARG A 674 -15.31 27.34 45.03
CA ARG A 674 -16.72 27.50 44.65
C ARG A 674 -17.18 26.25 43.93
N ASP A 675 -18.30 25.70 44.38
CA ASP A 675 -18.92 24.49 43.84
C ASP A 675 -20.32 24.73 43.29
N GLY A 676 -20.75 23.83 42.40
CA GLY A 676 -22.09 23.87 41.82
C GLY A 676 -22.28 25.01 40.82
N TRP A 677 -21.20 25.56 40.27
CA TRP A 677 -21.29 26.50 39.16
C TRP A 677 -21.79 25.77 37.91
N TRP A 678 -22.58 26.47 37.10
CA TRP A 678 -23.14 25.94 35.88
C TRP A 678 -23.14 27.00 34.79
N ALA A 679 -23.06 26.54 33.55
CA ALA A 679 -23.24 27.36 32.38
C ALA A 679 -23.96 26.60 31.27
N ARG A 680 -24.77 27.31 30.48
CA ARG A 680 -25.39 26.82 29.25
C ARG A 680 -24.94 27.72 28.11
N ILE A 681 -24.20 27.15 27.18
CA ILE A 681 -23.63 27.81 26.02
C ILE A 681 -24.42 27.35 24.80
N VAL A 682 -24.93 28.29 24.01
CA VAL A 682 -25.61 28.04 22.73
C VAL A 682 -24.78 28.68 21.62
N LEU A 683 -24.55 27.93 20.55
CA LEU A 683 -23.75 28.34 19.40
C LEU A 683 -24.70 28.77 18.28
N ASP A 684 -24.73 30.05 17.92
CA ASP A 684 -25.71 30.55 16.93
C ASP A 684 -25.20 30.46 15.49
N ASP A 685 -23.99 30.96 15.26
CA ASP A 685 -23.27 30.93 13.98
C ASP A 685 -21.86 30.51 14.34
N ALA A 686 -21.61 29.21 14.27
CA ALA A 686 -20.36 28.62 14.68
C ALA A 686 -19.84 27.69 13.60
N ARG A 687 -18.58 27.89 13.22
CA ARG A 687 -17.89 27.10 12.21
C ARG A 687 -16.71 26.41 12.86
N MET A 688 -16.55 25.14 12.53
CA MET A 688 -15.46 24.30 13.02
C MET A 688 -14.66 23.75 11.86
N GLN A 689 -13.34 23.85 11.96
CA GLN A 689 -12.37 23.14 11.15
C GLN A 689 -11.76 22.02 12.00
N TRP A 690 -12.10 20.77 11.67
CA TRP A 690 -11.60 19.55 12.33
C TRP A 690 -10.25 19.08 11.77
N ARG A 691 -9.54 19.92 11.01
CA ARG A 691 -8.18 19.64 10.58
C ARG A 691 -7.20 20.07 11.65
N GLN A 692 -6.11 19.34 11.90
CA GLN A 692 -5.06 19.85 12.79
C GLN A 692 -4.27 20.98 12.11
N PRO A 693 -4.11 22.16 12.74
CA PRO A 693 -4.65 22.55 14.05
C PRO A 693 -6.15 22.88 14.01
N VAL A 694 -6.91 22.37 15.00
CA VAL A 694 -8.36 22.57 15.08
C VAL A 694 -8.68 24.06 15.21
N GLY A 695 -9.73 24.49 14.51
CA GLY A 695 -10.21 25.86 14.55
C GLY A 695 -11.72 25.93 14.82
N VAL A 696 -12.14 26.89 15.63
CA VAL A 696 -13.55 27.20 15.89
C VAL A 696 -13.74 28.71 15.86
N ASP A 697 -14.71 29.19 15.09
CA ASP A 697 -15.05 30.61 15.03
C ASP A 697 -16.57 30.77 15.12
N GLY A 698 -17.06 31.70 15.95
CA GLY A 698 -18.49 31.94 16.00
C GLY A 698 -18.99 32.89 17.07
N ARG A 699 -20.30 33.12 17.03
CA ARG A 699 -21.05 33.83 18.07
C ARG A 699 -21.70 32.84 19.04
N VAL A 700 -21.61 33.14 20.32
CA VAL A 700 -22.19 32.33 21.39
C VAL A 700 -23.07 33.17 22.31
N HIS A 701 -24.17 32.56 22.76
CA HIS A 701 -24.97 33.02 23.89
C HIS A 701 -24.69 32.11 25.08
N ILE A 702 -24.45 32.71 26.25
CA ILE A 702 -24.11 31.97 27.45
C ILE A 702 -25.05 32.41 28.58
N GLN A 703 -25.69 31.45 29.22
CA GLN A 703 -26.36 31.64 30.50
C GLN A 703 -25.48 31.04 31.58
N VAL A 704 -25.20 31.78 32.64
CA VAL A 704 -24.34 31.31 33.74
C VAL A 704 -25.00 31.54 35.08
N ARG A 705 -24.60 30.76 36.08
CA ARG A 705 -25.03 30.94 37.47
C ARG A 705 -24.74 32.34 38.00
N ASP A 706 -23.54 32.83 37.75
CA ASP A 706 -22.99 34.11 38.18
C ASP A 706 -21.68 34.43 37.42
N LEU A 707 -21.13 35.62 37.63
CA LEU A 707 -19.89 36.08 36.99
C LEU A 707 -18.61 35.71 37.76
N ALA A 708 -18.68 34.85 38.78
CA ALA A 708 -17.51 34.44 39.57
C ALA A 708 -16.35 33.96 38.70
N PHE A 709 -16.67 33.09 37.75
CA PHE A 709 -15.69 32.50 36.84
C PHE A 709 -15.07 33.53 35.89
N LEU A 710 -15.88 34.42 35.33
CA LEU A 710 -15.39 35.47 34.42
C LEU A 710 -14.41 36.41 35.14
N VAL A 711 -14.72 36.81 36.37
CA VAL A 711 -13.84 37.67 37.18
C VAL A 711 -12.53 36.96 37.52
N ALA A 712 -12.58 35.65 37.84
CA ALA A 712 -11.40 34.82 38.12
C ALA A 712 -10.40 34.72 36.95
N LEU A 713 -10.85 34.96 35.71
CA LEU A 713 -9.96 34.97 34.54
C LEU A 713 -9.07 36.22 34.48
N TYR A 714 -9.54 37.36 35.00
CA TYR A 714 -8.84 38.66 34.93
C TYR A 714 -8.07 39.01 36.19
N ALA A 715 -8.56 38.63 37.36
CA ALA A 715 -7.91 38.91 38.64
C ALA A 715 -7.97 37.66 39.53
N ARG A 716 -6.80 37.20 39.98
CA ARG A 716 -6.61 35.97 40.77
C ARG A 716 -6.19 36.23 42.22
N ASP A 717 -6.13 37.49 42.62
CA ASP A 717 -5.67 37.94 43.92
C ASP A 717 -6.67 38.92 44.56
N ARG A 718 -6.35 39.37 45.79
CA ARG A 718 -7.18 40.30 46.56
C ARG A 718 -7.15 41.75 46.02
N SER A 719 -6.57 42.03 44.85
CA SER A 719 -6.49 43.39 44.30
C SER A 719 -7.83 43.92 43.73
N ILE A 720 -8.89 43.11 43.80
CA ILE A 720 -10.22 43.43 43.28
C ILE A 720 -10.95 44.42 44.19
N PRO A 721 -11.53 45.52 43.65
CA PRO A 721 -12.36 46.42 44.43
C PRO A 721 -13.53 45.71 45.13
N ASN A 722 -13.77 46.00 46.41
CA ASN A 722 -14.78 45.32 47.24
C ASN A 722 -16.19 45.31 46.63
N TRP A 723 -16.60 46.38 45.95
CA TRP A 723 -17.91 46.44 45.30
C TRP A 723 -18.02 45.46 44.11
N MET A 724 -16.89 45.17 43.45
CA MET A 724 -16.82 44.25 42.31
C MET A 724 -16.95 42.79 42.76
N LEU A 725 -16.54 42.48 44.00
CA LEU A 725 -16.83 41.18 44.62
C LEU A 725 -18.34 40.94 44.75
N ARG A 726 -19.17 41.98 44.86
CA ARG A 726 -20.63 41.82 44.90
C ARG A 726 -21.22 41.41 43.55
N LEU A 727 -20.54 41.67 42.42
CA LEU A 727 -20.95 41.17 41.08
C LEU A 727 -20.96 39.66 41.01
N VAL A 728 -20.04 39.05 41.76
CA VAL A 728 -19.86 37.60 41.81
C VAL A 728 -21.08 36.92 42.41
N ASP A 729 -21.82 37.57 43.31
CA ASP A 729 -22.99 36.99 43.98
C ASP A 729 -24.32 37.61 43.49
N ALA A 730 -24.29 38.39 42.39
CA ALA A 730 -25.46 39.12 41.89
C ALA A 730 -26.47 38.28 41.09
N GLY A 731 -26.34 36.95 41.15
CA GLY A 731 -27.26 35.99 40.52
C GLY A 731 -26.95 35.72 39.04
N GLN A 732 -27.91 35.07 38.37
CA GLN A 732 -27.77 34.59 36.99
C GLN A 732 -27.48 35.74 36.02
N ALA A 733 -26.66 35.45 35.01
CA ALA A 733 -26.27 36.41 33.99
C ALA A 733 -26.45 35.82 32.59
N GLN A 734 -26.84 36.68 31.65
CA GLN A 734 -26.86 36.37 30.23
C GLN A 734 -25.70 37.09 29.56
N LEU A 735 -24.95 36.34 28.74
CA LEU A 735 -23.78 36.83 28.04
C LEU A 735 -23.88 36.56 26.55
N THR A 736 -23.35 37.49 25.77
CA THR A 736 -23.07 37.31 24.33
C THR A 736 -21.59 37.51 24.09
N ALA A 737 -20.97 36.67 23.27
CA ALA A 737 -19.57 36.84 22.90
C ALA A 737 -19.28 36.34 21.48
N ARG A 738 -18.18 36.83 20.90
CA ARG A 738 -17.54 36.19 19.74
C ARG A 738 -16.33 35.40 20.22
N ALA A 739 -16.31 34.11 19.88
CA ALA A 739 -15.22 33.22 20.20
C ALA A 739 -14.48 32.85 18.93
N HIS A 740 -13.16 32.94 18.97
CA HIS A 740 -12.27 32.49 17.91
C HIS A 740 -11.16 31.67 18.52
N TRP A 741 -11.01 30.44 18.06
CA TRP A 741 -9.96 29.52 18.46
C TRP A 741 -9.26 29.03 17.20
N GLN A 742 -7.93 29.17 17.16
CA GLN A 742 -7.10 28.60 16.12
C GLN A 742 -5.72 28.24 16.66
N GLY A 743 -5.34 26.96 16.55
CA GLY A 743 -4.07 26.47 17.11
C GLY A 743 -4.01 26.70 18.62
N GLU A 744 -2.98 27.40 19.10
CA GLU A 744 -2.77 27.75 20.52
C GLU A 744 -3.34 29.13 20.89
N THR A 745 -4.17 29.73 20.02
CA THR A 745 -4.76 31.05 20.27
C THR A 745 -6.25 30.92 20.52
N VAL A 746 -6.71 31.44 21.66
CA VAL A 746 -8.13 31.57 22.01
C VAL A 746 -8.44 33.04 22.25
N ILE A 747 -9.39 33.57 21.49
CA ILE A 747 -9.87 34.94 21.58
C ILE A 747 -11.36 34.92 21.92
N VAL A 748 -11.73 35.64 22.97
CA VAL A 748 -13.11 35.97 23.31
C VAL A 748 -13.23 37.48 23.19
N ASP A 749 -14.01 37.95 22.23
CA ASP A 749 -14.16 39.37 21.95
C ASP A 749 -15.62 39.81 22.03
N ARG A 750 -15.81 41.09 22.29
CA ARG A 750 -17.15 41.70 22.46
C ARG A 750 -18.03 40.90 23.43
N LEU A 751 -17.44 40.41 24.52
CA LEU A 751 -18.21 39.78 25.57
C LEU A 751 -19.02 40.86 26.27
N GLN A 752 -20.34 40.69 26.31
CA GLN A 752 -21.25 41.57 27.04
C GLN A 752 -22.08 40.72 27.97
N ALA A 753 -22.01 40.99 29.26
CA ALA A 753 -22.77 40.33 30.31
C ALA A 753 -23.62 41.36 31.02
N ARG A 754 -24.92 41.11 31.17
CA ARG A 754 -25.81 42.03 31.87
C ARG A 754 -26.89 41.29 32.65
N ASN A 755 -27.32 41.90 33.74
CA ASN A 755 -28.56 41.57 34.43
C ASN A 755 -29.21 42.86 34.96
N GLU A 756 -30.21 42.75 35.83
CA GLU A 756 -30.91 43.92 36.39
C GLU A 756 -30.01 44.84 37.25
N ARG A 757 -28.87 44.35 37.71
CA ARG A 757 -28.01 45.01 38.72
C ARG A 757 -26.67 45.49 38.15
N PHE A 758 -26.18 44.87 37.08
CA PHE A 758 -24.86 45.16 36.54
C PHE A 758 -24.75 45.04 35.02
N GLN A 759 -23.68 45.64 34.49
CA GLN A 759 -23.19 45.42 33.13
C GLN A 759 -21.68 45.16 33.16
N VAL A 760 -21.22 44.15 32.44
CA VAL A 760 -19.80 43.82 32.26
C VAL A 760 -19.49 43.64 30.78
N ASP A 761 -18.52 44.38 30.27
CA ASP A 761 -18.01 44.27 28.91
C ASP A 761 -16.57 43.76 28.96
N ALA A 762 -16.21 42.72 28.20
CA ALA A 762 -14.89 42.11 28.28
C ALA A 762 -14.34 41.65 26.92
N ARG A 763 -13.01 41.63 26.83
CA ARG A 763 -12.22 41.13 25.70
C ARG A 763 -11.02 40.38 26.25
N LEU A 764 -10.76 39.17 25.77
CA LEU A 764 -9.70 38.30 26.25
C LEU A 764 -8.99 37.62 25.07
N ARG A 765 -7.67 37.68 25.07
CA ARG A 765 -6.79 36.93 24.18
C ARG A 765 -5.85 36.07 25.02
N LEU A 766 -5.87 34.78 24.74
CA LEU A 766 -4.99 33.78 25.32
C LEU A 766 -4.11 33.24 24.19
N GLN A 767 -2.81 33.40 24.29
CA GLN A 767 -1.85 32.93 23.30
C GLN A 767 -0.62 32.39 24.00
N GLY A 768 -0.42 31.08 23.90
CA GLY A 768 0.56 30.38 24.72
C GLY A 768 0.34 30.62 26.23
N THR A 769 1.39 31.04 26.95
CA THR A 769 1.28 31.48 28.36
C THR A 769 0.85 32.94 28.51
N GLN A 770 0.81 33.71 27.42
CA GLN A 770 0.46 35.13 27.47
C GLN A 770 -1.05 35.30 27.53
N ARG A 771 -1.49 36.18 28.45
CA ARG A 771 -2.87 36.57 28.62
C ARG A 771 -2.96 38.07 28.44
N SER A 772 -3.90 38.53 27.62
CA SER A 772 -4.13 39.96 27.44
C SER A 772 -5.59 40.25 27.24
N GLY A 773 -6.05 41.41 27.68
CA GLY A 773 -7.46 41.73 27.58
C GLY A 773 -7.86 42.99 28.33
N SER A 774 -9.13 43.35 28.22
CA SER A 774 -9.73 44.43 28.96
C SER A 774 -11.09 43.98 29.48
N LEU A 775 -11.45 44.42 30.68
CA LEU A 775 -12.77 44.20 31.26
C LEU A 775 -13.25 45.52 31.86
N LEU A 776 -14.49 45.90 31.60
CA LEU A 776 -15.20 47.02 32.21
C LEU A 776 -16.38 46.45 32.99
N ALA A 777 -16.44 46.74 34.29
CA ALA A 777 -17.56 46.39 35.14
C ALA A 777 -18.30 47.66 35.59
N ARG A 778 -19.63 47.59 35.61
CA ARG A 778 -20.52 48.69 35.99
C ARG A 778 -21.60 48.18 36.95
N TRP A 779 -21.80 48.91 38.05
CA TRP A 779 -22.87 48.68 39.02
C TRP A 779 -23.45 50.03 39.45
N GLY A 780 -24.63 50.39 38.93
CA GLY A 780 -25.22 51.72 39.15
C GLY A 780 -24.28 52.84 38.67
N LEU A 781 -23.87 53.72 39.59
CA LEU A 781 -22.92 54.82 39.33
C LEU A 781 -21.45 54.40 39.39
N LEU A 782 -21.15 53.19 39.87
CA LEU A 782 -19.78 52.69 40.01
C LEU A 782 -19.31 52.04 38.71
N SER A 783 -18.09 52.35 38.30
CA SER A 783 -17.42 51.70 37.18
C SER A 783 -15.95 51.44 37.50
N ALA A 784 -15.44 50.27 37.15
CA ALA A 784 -14.01 49.98 37.12
C ALA A 784 -13.68 49.25 35.83
N ALA A 785 -12.51 49.54 35.28
CA ALA A 785 -11.94 48.77 34.21
C ALA A 785 -10.62 48.13 34.68
N VAL A 786 -10.31 46.96 34.12
CA VAL A 786 -9.05 46.26 34.33
C VAL A 786 -8.44 45.89 32.97
N GLY A 787 -7.18 46.26 32.79
CA GLY A 787 -6.33 45.76 31.72
C GLY A 787 -5.57 44.53 32.19
N LEU A 788 -5.51 43.51 31.36
CA LEU A 788 -4.68 42.34 31.58
C LEU A 788 -3.53 42.37 30.58
N ARG A 789 -2.29 42.33 31.09
CA ARG A 789 -1.07 42.11 30.31
C ARG A 789 -0.20 41.12 31.07
N GLY A 790 -0.18 39.87 30.63
CA GLY A 790 0.38 38.77 31.39
C GLY A 790 -0.51 38.41 32.58
N ASP A 791 0.10 38.25 33.76
CA ASP A 791 -0.58 37.85 35.00
C ASP A 791 -0.90 39.03 35.93
N THR A 792 -0.48 40.26 35.58
CA THR A 792 -0.67 41.45 36.40
C THR A 792 -1.88 42.27 35.95
N PRO A 793 -2.89 42.49 36.82
CA PRO A 793 -4.04 43.34 36.51
C PRO A 793 -3.72 44.84 36.68
N GLU A 794 -4.01 45.65 35.66
CA GLU A 794 -3.89 47.11 35.65
C GLU A 794 -5.27 47.75 35.88
N TRP A 795 -5.51 48.33 37.06
CA TRP A 795 -6.81 48.89 37.43
C TRP A 795 -7.00 50.35 37.02
N HIS A 796 -8.17 50.64 36.45
CA HIS A 796 -8.62 51.98 36.09
C HIS A 796 -9.97 52.27 36.76
N LEU A 797 -9.98 53.16 37.76
CA LEU A 797 -11.19 53.52 38.52
C LEU A 797 -11.79 54.87 38.10
N ARG A 798 -11.00 55.73 37.47
CA ARG A 798 -11.43 57.03 36.92
C ARG A 798 -11.41 56.97 35.41
N GLY A 799 -12.47 57.44 34.75
CA GLY A 799 -12.59 57.37 33.28
C GLY A 799 -12.59 55.94 32.74
N ALA A 800 -13.02 54.96 33.54
CA ALA A 800 -13.01 53.55 33.18
C ALA A 800 -13.75 53.25 31.85
N PRO A 801 -14.95 53.83 31.60
CA PRO A 801 -15.65 53.63 30.33
C PRO A 801 -14.91 54.20 29.12
N GLU A 802 -14.26 55.37 29.26
CA GLU A 802 -13.47 56.01 28.21
C GLU A 802 -12.22 55.19 27.89
N TRP A 803 -11.54 54.71 28.93
CA TRP A 803 -10.36 53.86 28.80
C TRP A 803 -10.68 52.54 28.09
N TYR A 804 -11.78 51.88 28.45
CA TYR A 804 -12.19 50.62 27.80
C TYR A 804 -12.55 50.84 26.33
N ARG A 805 -13.29 51.91 26.01
CA ARG A 805 -13.64 52.28 24.62
C ARG A 805 -12.41 52.59 23.75
N ALA A 806 -11.33 53.08 24.35
CA ALA A 806 -10.07 53.34 23.64
C ALA A 806 -9.28 52.07 23.31
N GLN A 807 -9.59 50.93 23.93
CA GLN A 807 -8.93 49.66 23.62
C GLN A 807 -9.39 49.13 22.25
N PRO A 808 -8.50 48.51 21.45
CA PRO A 808 -8.88 47.92 20.17
C PRO A 808 -9.76 46.69 20.37
N ASP A 809 -10.64 46.43 19.39
CA ASP A 809 -11.31 45.13 19.27
C ASP A 809 -10.28 44.05 18.89
N LEU A 810 -10.49 42.83 19.37
CA LEU A 810 -9.56 41.72 19.11
C LEU A 810 -9.89 40.98 17.81
N LEU A 811 -11.17 41.02 17.40
CA LEU A 811 -11.67 40.42 16.17
C LEU A 811 -12.28 41.52 15.29
N ARG A 812 -11.82 41.60 14.05
CA ARG A 812 -12.32 42.56 13.04
C ARG A 812 -13.79 42.32 12.66
#